data_AF-A0A9P4TKC6-F1
#
_entry.id   AF-A0A9P4TKC6-F1
#
_cell.length_a   1.000
_cell.length_b   1.000
_cell.length_c   1.000
_cell.angle_alpha   90.00
_cell.angle_beta   90.00
_cell.angle_gamma   90.00
#
_symmetry.space_group_name_H-M   'P 1'
#
loop_
_entity.id
_entity.type
_entity.pdbx_description
1 polymer ?
#
loop_
_entity_poly.entity_id
_entity_poly.type
_entity_poly.pdbx_seq_one_letter_code
_entity_poly.pdbx_strand_id
1 'polypeptide(L)'
;MSPTPSIAPSAPIKVLVTGFGAFLDVKTNPSWEIARRLPPSFEDMHGEPIQLIVPNDPMPAAYHEIRDEVTALIDTHAPDLVIHMGLDVDSRGTFKVERSAQREGYHEFPDIRRKVFTRAENKAAFVKSPVSLSSTLDLDAAENVWRSGCASITLATSNDPHQHAKKTKRPEKQNVIVQLSDDNILAAAAIAGSALANFDIRTGLTEWYFTDAAESTSIANAMSKAMDSYQAAIQTQSDVKSARGAWYTYIRTRDGIPEVATQTGSVFTTYTTLPAWYTAMPADALKVFESVRKEEDKIWSSVVPKAARTSGSQEERPFTTFAMKFTILTLGSALSVHAAVIGERAGNAVVGKPEGFAAGTTGGGSAACAAPSDVTQLKQWLSDSTPRCIVIDKEYNFKTTEGSVTENGCRPASNKCPGNGGQDAINGASWCTNGNAGAGSKTISVTYDKAGIAGINMGSNKSVIGVGSKGVIRGKGLRIANGAKNVIIQNIHITDLNPQYIWGGDAITVAGSDQVWIDHCKFSMIGRQMVVLGETASNRVTISNNEFDGQTSYSATCDGHHYWTLYATGSNDQITLKGNYIHHTSGRSPKIGGNTAMHAVNNLWENNTGHAFDNGASGGKVLAEGNVFSNVKTTMLENKGKVFASPSSANAQCTAAIGHTCAVNTYSSSPALTGTDTSILSTFKSSTVTVAAADASTIKAKAGVGKI
;
A
#
# COMPACT_ATOMS: atom_id res chain seq x y z
N MET A 1 -6.95 -46.71 -28.90
CA MET A 1 -5.90 -45.82 -28.36
C MET A 1 -5.59 -44.81 -29.44
N SER A 2 -6.16 -43.61 -29.35
CA SER A 2 -5.71 -42.48 -30.17
C SER A 2 -4.54 -41.83 -29.43
N PRO A 3 -3.41 -41.51 -30.10
CA PRO A 3 -2.28 -40.89 -29.43
C PRO A 3 -2.66 -39.46 -29.03
N THR A 4 -2.46 -39.14 -27.75
CA THR A 4 -2.53 -37.78 -27.22
C THR A 4 -1.53 -36.90 -28.00
N PRO A 5 -1.90 -35.70 -28.46
CA PRO A 5 -0.96 -34.82 -29.14
C PRO A 5 0.16 -34.45 -28.17
N SER A 6 1.42 -34.71 -28.55
CA SER A 6 2.56 -34.17 -27.82
C SER A 6 2.55 -32.65 -27.98
N ILE A 7 2.40 -31.92 -26.88
CA ILE A 7 2.62 -30.48 -26.83
C ILE A 7 4.10 -30.25 -27.18
N ALA A 8 4.36 -29.54 -28.28
CA ALA A 8 5.72 -29.15 -28.63
C ALA A 8 6.30 -28.26 -27.52
N PRO A 9 7.59 -28.41 -27.15
CA PRO A 9 8.21 -27.52 -26.16
C PRO A 9 8.08 -26.06 -26.61
N SER A 10 7.74 -25.17 -25.67
CA SER A 10 7.68 -23.73 -25.92
C SER A 10 9.05 -23.24 -26.42
N ALA A 11 9.04 -22.36 -27.42
CA ALA A 11 10.28 -21.70 -27.84
C ALA A 11 10.81 -20.85 -26.67
N PRO A 12 12.14 -20.82 -26.43
CA PRO A 12 12.69 -20.07 -25.32
C PRO A 12 12.45 -18.57 -25.48
N ILE A 13 12.15 -17.91 -24.37
CA ILE A 13 12.02 -16.45 -24.31
C ILE A 13 13.41 -15.85 -24.47
N LYS A 14 13.63 -15.08 -25.53
CA LYS A 14 14.90 -14.44 -25.85
C LYS A 14 14.98 -13.07 -25.19
N VAL A 15 15.93 -12.89 -24.29
CA VAL A 15 16.14 -11.62 -23.58
C VAL A 15 17.50 -11.04 -23.97
N LEU A 16 17.49 -9.89 -24.64
CA LEU A 16 18.69 -9.12 -24.94
C LEU A 16 19.09 -8.31 -23.70
N VAL A 17 20.29 -8.54 -23.16
CA VAL A 17 20.82 -7.81 -22.01
C VAL A 17 22.11 -7.10 -22.40
N THR A 18 22.12 -5.78 -22.22
CA THR A 18 23.26 -4.92 -22.60
C THR A 18 23.79 -4.16 -21.38
N GLY A 19 25.09 -3.85 -21.41
CA GLY A 19 25.75 -3.00 -20.42
C GLY A 19 26.83 -2.14 -21.08
N PHE A 20 27.25 -1.10 -20.36
CA PHE A 20 28.16 -0.09 -20.90
C PHE A 20 29.61 -0.28 -20.47
N GLY A 21 30.53 0.20 -21.30
CA GLY A 21 31.95 0.32 -21.00
C GLY A 21 32.26 1.48 -20.05
N ALA A 22 33.53 1.88 -19.99
CA ALA A 22 33.96 2.98 -19.13
C ALA A 22 33.16 4.27 -19.40
N PHE A 23 32.72 4.93 -18.32
CA PHE A 23 31.95 6.15 -18.36
C PHE A 23 32.37 7.08 -17.21
N LEU A 24 32.60 8.36 -17.51
CA LEU A 24 33.20 9.33 -16.58
C LEU A 24 34.51 8.79 -15.98
N ASP A 25 34.67 8.85 -14.66
CA ASP A 25 35.82 8.33 -13.90
C ASP A 25 35.71 6.83 -13.61
N VAL A 26 34.59 6.18 -13.96
CA VAL A 26 34.34 4.76 -13.70
C VAL A 26 34.92 3.91 -14.83
N LYS A 27 36.17 3.46 -14.62
CA LYS A 27 36.91 2.61 -15.56
C LYS A 27 36.30 1.20 -15.70
N THR A 28 35.85 0.64 -14.59
CA THR A 28 35.19 -0.67 -14.54
C THR A 28 33.70 -0.46 -14.30
N ASN A 29 32.92 -0.44 -15.37
CA ASN A 29 31.50 -0.14 -15.28
C ASN A 29 30.70 -1.36 -14.78
N PRO A 30 29.98 -1.24 -13.65
CA PRO A 30 29.20 -2.33 -13.07
C PRO A 30 28.17 -2.93 -14.02
N SER A 31 27.56 -2.13 -14.90
CA SER A 31 26.52 -2.61 -15.83
C SER A 31 27.05 -3.71 -16.76
N TRP A 32 28.22 -3.50 -17.36
CA TRP A 32 28.88 -4.52 -18.19
C TRP A 32 29.38 -5.71 -17.37
N GLU A 33 29.95 -5.44 -16.20
CA GLU A 33 30.44 -6.46 -15.30
C GLU A 33 29.35 -7.43 -14.83
N ILE A 34 28.11 -6.95 -14.71
CA ILE A 34 26.93 -7.78 -14.46
C ILE A 34 26.54 -8.54 -15.73
N ALA A 35 26.33 -7.83 -16.84
CA ALA A 35 25.85 -8.42 -18.10
C ALA A 35 26.72 -9.61 -18.56
N ARG A 36 28.05 -9.44 -18.59
CA ARG A 36 28.98 -10.47 -19.07
C ARG A 36 29.09 -11.72 -18.18
N ARG A 37 28.56 -11.65 -16.95
CA ARG A 37 28.57 -12.76 -15.98
C ARG A 37 27.24 -13.51 -15.91
N LEU A 38 26.21 -13.04 -16.62
CA LEU A 38 24.94 -13.72 -16.68
C LEU A 38 25.08 -15.08 -17.39
N PRO A 39 24.34 -16.11 -16.94
CA PRO A 39 24.34 -17.39 -17.63
C PRO A 39 23.70 -17.25 -19.03
N PRO A 40 24.14 -18.02 -20.05
CA PRO A 40 23.59 -17.91 -21.40
C PRO A 40 22.12 -18.34 -21.51
N SER A 41 21.63 -19.12 -20.54
CA SER A 41 20.23 -19.53 -20.42
C SER A 41 19.91 -19.98 -19.00
N PHE A 42 18.64 -19.91 -18.61
CA PHE A 42 18.11 -20.43 -17.34
C PHE A 42 16.61 -20.70 -17.47
N GLU A 43 16.01 -21.38 -16.49
CA GLU A 43 14.55 -21.56 -16.41
C GLU A 43 13.96 -20.52 -15.47
N ASP A 44 12.79 -19.98 -15.83
CA ASP A 44 12.06 -19.05 -14.97
C ASP A 44 11.39 -19.75 -13.77
N MET A 45 10.65 -18.99 -12.96
CA MET A 45 9.97 -19.49 -11.76
C MET A 45 8.88 -20.55 -12.07
N HIS A 46 8.45 -20.64 -13.33
CA HIS A 46 7.41 -21.53 -13.83
C HIS A 46 7.99 -22.67 -14.69
N GLY A 47 9.31 -22.73 -14.85
CA GLY A 47 10.01 -23.72 -15.67
C GLY A 47 10.06 -23.38 -17.16
N GLU A 48 9.71 -22.15 -17.56
CA GLU A 48 9.83 -21.71 -18.95
C GLU A 48 11.29 -21.37 -19.28
N PRO A 49 11.82 -21.85 -20.42
CA PRO A 49 13.21 -21.63 -20.78
C PRO A 49 13.44 -20.19 -21.23
N ILE A 50 14.43 -19.53 -20.61
CA ILE A 50 14.92 -18.19 -20.97
C ILE A 50 16.30 -18.31 -21.59
N GLN A 51 16.47 -17.71 -22.76
CA GLN A 51 17.76 -17.56 -23.44
C GLN A 51 18.23 -16.11 -23.32
N LEU A 52 19.43 -15.90 -22.77
CA LEU A 52 20.03 -14.57 -22.69
C LEU A 52 20.94 -14.33 -23.90
N ILE A 53 20.75 -13.17 -24.52
CA ILE A 53 21.63 -12.65 -25.57
C ILE A 53 22.41 -11.50 -24.93
N VAL A 54 23.71 -11.70 -24.72
CA VAL A 54 24.62 -10.69 -24.20
C VAL A 54 25.66 -10.39 -25.29
N PRO A 55 25.86 -9.12 -25.68
CA PRO A 55 26.93 -8.75 -26.62
C PRO A 55 28.31 -9.22 -26.12
N ASN A 56 29.26 -9.44 -27.03
CA ASN A 56 30.61 -9.89 -26.66
C ASN A 56 31.46 -8.79 -26.02
N ASP A 57 31.16 -7.53 -26.34
CA ASP A 57 31.89 -6.35 -25.90
C ASP A 57 30.94 -5.36 -25.22
N PRO A 58 31.44 -4.54 -24.27
CA PRO A 58 30.64 -3.50 -23.65
C PRO A 58 30.25 -2.41 -24.66
N MET A 59 29.01 -1.92 -24.57
CA MET A 59 28.57 -0.81 -25.40
C MET A 59 29.29 0.50 -25.01
N PRO A 60 29.79 1.29 -25.97
CA PRO A 60 30.28 2.62 -25.68
C PRO A 60 29.09 3.51 -25.27
N ALA A 61 29.25 4.32 -24.22
CA ALA A 61 28.26 5.31 -23.81
C ALA A 61 28.22 6.52 -24.80
N ALA A 62 27.97 6.23 -26.08
CA ALA A 62 27.99 7.13 -27.22
C ALA A 62 26.68 7.00 -28.02
N TYR A 63 25.90 8.08 -28.14
CA TYR A 63 24.48 8.00 -28.52
C TYR A 63 24.27 7.32 -29.88
N HIS A 64 25.04 7.72 -30.90
CA HIS A 64 24.91 7.17 -32.25
C HIS A 64 25.34 5.71 -32.33
N GLU A 65 26.42 5.34 -31.64
CA GLU A 65 26.91 3.96 -31.60
C GLU A 65 25.88 3.05 -30.89
N ILE A 66 25.32 3.49 -29.76
CA ILE A 66 24.26 2.77 -29.04
C ILE A 66 23.05 2.54 -29.94
N ARG A 67 22.55 3.58 -30.60
CA ARG A 67 21.37 3.47 -31.48
C ARG A 67 21.62 2.45 -32.57
N ASP A 68 22.75 2.52 -33.25
CA ASP A 68 23.06 1.67 -34.39
C ASP A 68 23.28 0.21 -33.95
N GLU A 69 23.98 0.00 -32.83
CA GLU A 69 24.27 -1.33 -32.29
C GLU A 69 23.04 -2.01 -31.68
N VAL A 70 22.24 -1.30 -30.88
CA VAL A 70 20.99 -1.85 -30.32
C VAL A 70 20.01 -2.21 -31.43
N THR A 71 19.88 -1.37 -32.46
CA THR A 71 19.02 -1.67 -33.62
C THR A 71 19.49 -2.94 -34.34
N ALA A 72 20.79 -3.06 -34.61
CA ALA A 72 21.36 -4.24 -35.25
C ALA A 72 21.16 -5.52 -34.42
N LEU A 73 21.30 -5.43 -33.09
CA LEU A 73 21.07 -6.57 -32.17
C LEU A 73 19.60 -7.00 -32.15
N ILE A 74 18.67 -6.04 -32.12
CA ILE A 74 17.23 -6.33 -32.18
C ILE A 74 16.87 -6.98 -33.52
N ASP A 75 17.36 -6.43 -34.64
CA ASP A 75 17.10 -6.97 -35.97
C ASP A 75 17.68 -8.37 -36.16
N THR A 76 18.88 -8.62 -35.61
CA THR A 76 19.58 -9.91 -35.75
C THR A 76 18.95 -11.00 -34.90
N HIS A 77 18.58 -10.68 -33.66
CA HIS A 77 18.19 -11.70 -32.68
C HIS A 77 16.68 -11.80 -32.45
N ALA A 78 15.91 -10.79 -32.88
CA ALA A 78 14.47 -10.66 -32.63
C ALA A 78 14.12 -11.05 -31.17
N PRO A 79 14.66 -10.32 -30.16
CA PRO A 79 14.41 -10.64 -28.76
C PRO A 79 12.97 -10.32 -28.37
N ASP A 80 12.44 -11.07 -27.41
CA ASP A 80 11.12 -10.85 -26.80
C ASP A 80 11.17 -9.73 -25.75
N LEU A 81 12.34 -9.53 -25.13
CA LEU A 81 12.59 -8.48 -24.14
C LEU A 81 13.98 -7.89 -24.30
N VAL A 82 14.12 -6.58 -24.09
CA VAL A 82 15.41 -5.87 -24.03
C VAL A 82 15.59 -5.26 -22.65
N ILE A 83 16.69 -5.58 -21.99
CA ILE A 83 17.11 -5.02 -20.70
C ILE A 83 18.38 -4.19 -20.92
N HIS A 84 18.25 -2.88 -20.81
CA HIS A 84 19.35 -1.93 -20.95
C HIS A 84 19.82 -1.48 -19.56
N MET A 85 21.04 -1.84 -19.16
CA MET A 85 21.57 -1.50 -17.84
C MET A 85 22.56 -0.34 -17.93
N GLY A 86 22.27 0.73 -17.20
CA GLY A 86 23.13 1.91 -17.06
C GLY A 86 23.88 1.97 -15.73
N LEU A 87 24.66 3.02 -15.56
CA LEU A 87 25.34 3.34 -14.30
C LEU A 87 24.79 4.66 -13.75
N ASP A 88 24.27 4.61 -12.52
CA ASP A 88 24.03 5.80 -11.69
C ASP A 88 25.22 5.97 -10.73
N VAL A 89 25.98 7.04 -10.94
CA VAL A 89 27.17 7.35 -10.13
C VAL A 89 26.82 7.93 -8.76
N ASP A 90 25.62 8.48 -8.60
CA ASP A 90 25.18 9.20 -7.40
C ASP A 90 24.53 8.26 -6.36
N SER A 91 24.01 7.12 -6.79
CA SER A 91 23.25 6.18 -5.94
C SER A 91 23.99 4.86 -5.70
N ARG A 92 25.13 4.91 -5.00
CA ARG A 92 25.90 3.69 -4.67
C ARG A 92 25.07 2.68 -3.88
N GLY A 93 25.10 1.43 -4.35
CA GLY A 93 24.39 0.32 -3.72
C GLY A 93 22.89 0.27 -4.01
N THR A 94 22.44 1.02 -5.01
CA THR A 94 21.04 1.04 -5.43
C THR A 94 20.91 0.60 -6.89
N PHE A 95 20.01 -0.36 -7.15
CA PHE A 95 19.47 -0.63 -8.47
C PHE A 95 18.20 0.19 -8.66
N LYS A 96 18.15 0.98 -9.72
CA LYS A 96 16.99 1.76 -10.14
C LYS A 96 16.35 1.11 -11.36
N VAL A 97 15.05 0.90 -11.29
CA VAL A 97 14.25 0.38 -12.41
C VAL A 97 13.44 1.53 -12.99
N GLU A 98 13.82 1.98 -14.18
CA GLU A 98 13.18 3.12 -14.84
C GLU A 98 11.76 2.76 -15.31
N ARG A 99 10.76 3.54 -14.86
CA ARG A 99 9.35 3.35 -15.25
C ARG A 99 9.06 3.85 -16.66
N SER A 100 9.86 4.79 -17.17
CA SER A 100 9.65 5.37 -18.49
C SER A 100 10.94 5.83 -19.17
N ALA A 101 10.90 5.94 -20.50
CA ALA A 101 11.98 6.48 -21.32
C ALA A 101 11.48 7.71 -22.09
N GLN A 102 12.20 8.83 -21.99
CA GLN A 102 11.83 10.07 -22.68
C GLN A 102 12.37 10.08 -24.11
N ARG A 103 11.58 10.67 -25.01
CA ARG A 103 11.99 10.89 -26.40
C ARG A 103 13.06 11.96 -26.55
N GLU A 104 13.10 12.94 -25.64
CA GLU A 104 13.96 14.14 -25.73
C GLU A 104 14.99 14.19 -24.58
N GLY A 105 15.97 15.09 -24.70
CA GLY A 105 16.98 15.37 -23.67
C GLY A 105 18.43 15.06 -24.09
N TYR A 106 18.62 14.19 -25.08
CA TYR A 106 19.94 13.76 -25.57
C TYR A 106 20.76 14.85 -26.30
N HIS A 107 20.16 16.02 -26.56
CA HIS A 107 20.85 17.17 -27.15
C HIS A 107 21.52 18.06 -26.09
N GLU A 108 21.21 17.85 -24.81
CA GLU A 108 21.62 18.72 -23.71
C GLU A 108 23.00 18.35 -23.15
N PHE A 109 23.34 17.05 -23.20
CA PHE A 109 24.56 16.53 -22.60
C PHE A 109 25.41 15.81 -23.66
N PRO A 110 26.69 16.15 -23.82
CA PRO A 110 27.58 15.42 -24.70
C PRO A 110 27.93 14.04 -24.14
N ASP A 111 28.02 13.06 -25.02
CA ASP A 111 28.43 11.69 -24.74
C ASP A 111 29.96 11.54 -24.58
N ILE A 112 30.46 10.31 -24.44
CA ILE A 112 31.91 10.06 -24.30
C ILE A 112 32.75 10.47 -25.52
N ARG A 113 32.12 10.64 -26.69
CA ARG A 113 32.74 11.15 -27.93
C ARG A 113 32.63 12.67 -28.04
N ARG A 114 32.10 13.33 -27.00
CA ARG A 114 31.77 14.75 -26.97
C ARG A 114 30.75 15.14 -28.05
N LYS A 115 29.88 14.22 -28.43
CA LYS A 115 28.79 14.44 -29.38
C LYS A 115 27.46 14.45 -28.65
N VAL A 116 26.49 15.15 -29.20
CA VAL A 116 25.11 15.13 -28.73
C VAL A 116 24.24 14.51 -29.81
N PHE A 117 23.11 13.92 -29.42
CA PHE A 117 22.07 13.60 -30.39
C PHE A 117 21.24 14.85 -30.64
N THR A 118 21.50 15.53 -31.76
CA THR A 118 20.95 16.87 -32.00
C THR A 118 19.42 16.85 -32.06
N ARG A 119 18.77 17.99 -31.81
CA ARG A 119 17.31 18.10 -31.96
C ARG A 119 16.83 17.74 -33.35
N ALA A 120 17.64 18.02 -34.38
CA ALA A 120 17.32 17.67 -35.76
C ALA A 120 17.34 16.15 -35.96
N GLU A 121 18.37 15.47 -35.46
CA GLU A 121 18.46 14.00 -35.47
C GLU A 121 17.35 13.36 -34.64
N ASN A 122 17.02 13.94 -33.48
CA ASN A 122 15.94 13.47 -32.62
C ASN A 122 14.57 13.54 -33.29
N LYS A 123 14.28 14.67 -33.94
CA LYS A 123 13.08 14.82 -34.76
C LYS A 123 13.09 13.84 -35.93
N ALA A 124 14.21 13.64 -36.61
CA ALA A 124 14.28 12.71 -37.73
C ALA A 124 14.03 11.25 -37.29
N ALA A 125 14.59 10.83 -36.15
CA ALA A 125 14.52 9.47 -35.66
C ALA A 125 13.20 9.15 -34.95
N PHE A 126 12.64 10.08 -34.17
CA PHE A 126 11.57 9.77 -33.21
C PHE A 126 10.31 10.65 -33.34
N VAL A 127 10.15 11.49 -34.38
CA VAL A 127 8.97 12.39 -34.49
C VAL A 127 7.62 11.69 -34.36
N LYS A 128 7.52 10.43 -34.78
CA LYS A 128 6.29 9.62 -34.68
C LYS A 128 6.15 8.88 -33.35
N SER A 129 7.19 8.84 -32.53
CA SER A 129 7.18 8.20 -31.21
C SER A 129 6.51 9.09 -30.18
N PRO A 130 5.85 8.52 -29.16
CA PRO A 130 5.30 9.30 -28.06
C PRO A 130 6.40 10.06 -27.31
N VAL A 131 6.02 11.10 -26.58
CA VAL A 131 6.97 11.93 -25.81
C VAL A 131 7.69 11.11 -24.73
N SER A 132 6.99 10.13 -24.17
CA SER A 132 7.51 9.17 -23.21
C SER A 132 7.02 7.77 -23.58
N LEU A 133 7.87 6.77 -23.39
CA LEU A 133 7.53 5.36 -23.46
C LEU A 133 7.43 4.81 -22.04
N SER A 134 6.31 4.18 -21.71
CA SER A 134 6.12 3.46 -20.45
C SER A 134 6.13 1.96 -20.72
N SER A 135 6.68 1.20 -19.78
CA SER A 135 6.64 -0.26 -19.86
C SER A 135 5.20 -0.79 -19.72
N THR A 136 4.87 -1.82 -20.49
CA THR A 136 3.63 -2.60 -20.29
C THR A 136 3.82 -3.76 -19.30
N LEU A 137 5.06 -4.00 -18.87
CA LEU A 137 5.36 -5.00 -17.85
C LEU A 137 4.96 -4.48 -16.47
N ASP A 138 4.56 -5.40 -15.59
CA ASP A 138 4.31 -5.11 -14.18
C ASP A 138 5.66 -4.90 -13.46
N LEU A 139 6.19 -3.68 -13.58
CA LEU A 139 7.48 -3.30 -13.01
C LEU A 139 7.45 -3.32 -11.48
N ASP A 140 6.29 -3.07 -10.87
CA ASP A 140 6.09 -3.16 -9.42
C ASP A 140 6.23 -4.62 -8.94
N ALA A 141 5.65 -5.59 -9.65
CA ALA A 141 5.89 -7.01 -9.37
C ALA A 141 7.35 -7.43 -9.61
N ALA A 142 7.96 -6.97 -10.71
CA ALA A 142 9.34 -7.27 -11.05
C ALA A 142 10.32 -6.72 -10.00
N GLU A 143 10.12 -5.48 -9.54
CA GLU A 143 10.93 -4.85 -8.49
C GLU A 143 10.83 -5.60 -7.16
N ASN A 144 9.64 -6.06 -6.78
CA ASN A 144 9.44 -6.87 -5.57
C ASN A 144 10.20 -8.20 -5.60
N VAL A 145 10.19 -8.90 -6.73
CA VAL A 145 10.96 -10.14 -6.92
C VAL A 145 12.46 -9.83 -6.89
N TRP A 146 12.90 -8.77 -7.57
CA TRP A 146 14.30 -8.37 -7.62
C TRP A 146 14.82 -7.94 -6.23
N ARG A 147 14.05 -7.14 -5.49
CA ARG A 147 14.35 -6.75 -4.10
C ARG A 147 14.52 -7.97 -3.21
N SER A 148 13.63 -8.95 -3.35
CA SER A 148 13.71 -10.22 -2.61
C SER A 148 14.97 -11.01 -2.97
N GLY A 149 15.34 -11.07 -4.26
CA GLY A 149 16.59 -11.70 -4.71
C GLY A 149 17.85 -10.98 -4.23
N CYS A 150 17.80 -9.66 -4.00
CA CYS A 150 18.92 -8.87 -3.50
C CYS A 150 19.00 -8.79 -1.96
N ALA A 151 18.02 -9.32 -1.22
CA ALA A 151 17.92 -9.14 0.23
C ALA A 151 19.14 -9.68 1.02
N SER A 152 19.88 -10.64 0.47
CA SER A 152 21.09 -11.21 1.08
C SER A 152 22.39 -10.55 0.60
N ILE A 153 22.31 -9.64 -0.38
CA ILE A 153 23.47 -8.99 -0.99
C ILE A 153 23.82 -7.74 -0.20
N THR A 154 25.08 -7.66 0.24
CA THR A 154 25.63 -6.50 0.93
C THR A 154 26.90 -6.03 0.23
N LEU A 155 27.03 -4.71 0.08
CA LEU A 155 28.19 -4.06 -0.50
C LEU A 155 29.01 -3.39 0.60
N ALA A 156 30.34 -3.43 0.47
CA ALA A 156 31.23 -2.70 1.37
C ALA A 156 31.14 -1.21 1.03
N THR A 157 30.91 -0.36 2.03
CA THR A 157 31.09 1.09 1.86
C THR A 157 32.60 1.37 1.79
N SER A 158 33.06 2.06 0.74
CA SER A 158 34.48 2.39 0.63
C SER A 158 34.83 3.44 1.66
N ASN A 159 35.92 3.23 2.40
CA ASN A 159 36.55 4.28 3.21
C ASN A 159 36.88 5.47 2.31
N ASP A 160 36.42 6.63 2.75
CA ASP A 160 36.79 7.95 2.25
C ASP A 160 38.32 8.06 2.04
N PRO A 161 38.80 8.40 0.83
CA PRO A 161 40.23 8.59 0.59
C PRO A 161 40.83 9.79 1.36
N HIS A 162 40.02 10.62 2.03
CA HIS A 162 40.46 11.72 2.87
C HIS A 162 40.58 11.40 4.37
N GLN A 163 40.28 10.18 4.83
CA GLN A 163 40.50 9.81 6.23
C GLN A 163 41.90 9.23 6.46
N HIS A 164 42.81 10.08 6.91
CA HIS A 164 44.08 9.64 7.49
C HIS A 164 43.85 8.73 8.70
N ALA A 165 44.19 7.45 8.51
CA ALA A 165 44.68 6.48 9.50
C ALA A 165 44.11 6.57 10.93
N LYS A 166 43.01 5.86 11.18
CA LYS A 166 42.83 5.11 12.43
C LYS A 166 42.44 3.65 12.12
N LYS A 167 43.40 2.75 12.28
CA LYS A 167 43.20 1.29 12.26
C LYS A 167 42.24 0.92 13.40
N THR A 168 41.05 0.41 13.09
CA THR A 168 40.30 -0.66 13.83
C THR A 168 38.81 -0.81 13.49
N LYS A 169 38.17 -0.04 12.60
CA LYS A 169 36.76 -0.31 12.23
C LYS A 169 36.66 -1.28 11.04
N ARG A 170 35.90 -2.37 11.22
CA ARG A 170 35.44 -3.23 10.11
C ARG A 170 34.69 -2.36 9.08
N PRO A 171 34.89 -2.57 7.76
CA PRO A 171 34.16 -1.82 6.75
C PRO A 171 32.66 -2.04 6.93
N GLU A 172 31.91 -0.95 6.93
CA GLU A 172 30.46 -0.96 7.09
C GLU A 172 29.83 -1.57 5.84
N LYS A 173 28.83 -2.42 6.03
CA LYS A 173 28.15 -3.12 4.95
C LYS A 173 26.80 -2.47 4.73
N GLN A 174 26.52 -2.03 3.51
CA GLN A 174 25.23 -1.51 3.10
C GLN A 174 24.46 -2.60 2.34
N ASN A 175 23.18 -2.76 2.64
CA ASN A 175 22.29 -3.62 1.86
C ASN A 175 22.10 -3.03 0.46
N VAL A 176 22.02 -3.90 -0.55
CA VAL A 176 21.63 -3.48 -1.89
C VAL A 176 20.15 -3.07 -1.86
N ILE A 177 19.87 -1.85 -2.31
CA ILE A 177 18.51 -1.32 -2.45
C ILE A 177 18.08 -1.54 -3.90
N VAL A 178 16.87 -2.02 -4.11
CA VAL A 178 16.20 -1.98 -5.42
C VAL A 178 15.06 -0.99 -5.30
N GLN A 179 14.82 -0.13 -6.27
CA GLN A 179 13.67 0.78 -6.26
C GLN A 179 13.22 1.13 -7.67
N LEU A 180 11.94 1.44 -7.80
CA LEU A 180 11.40 2.04 -9.01
C LEU A 180 11.84 3.49 -9.06
N SER A 181 12.24 3.92 -10.25
CA SER A 181 12.65 5.29 -10.50
C SER A 181 11.71 5.92 -11.52
N ASP A 182 11.18 7.07 -11.14
CA ASP A 182 10.58 8.02 -12.07
C ASP A 182 11.63 9.05 -12.50
N ASP A 183 12.93 8.69 -12.55
CA ASP A 183 14.05 9.62 -12.72
C ASP A 183 13.94 10.41 -14.02
N ASN A 184 13.16 11.47 -13.88
CA ASN A 184 12.88 12.49 -14.83
C ASN A 184 14.12 13.38 -14.74
N ILE A 185 15.18 13.02 -15.46
CA ILE A 185 16.44 13.76 -15.51
C ILE A 185 16.24 15.24 -15.94
N LEU A 186 15.05 15.60 -16.43
CA LEU A 186 14.59 16.97 -16.67
C LEU A 186 13.70 17.59 -15.57
N ALA A 187 13.09 16.82 -14.67
CA ALA A 187 12.38 17.39 -13.51
C ALA A 187 13.35 17.97 -12.48
N ALA A 188 14.60 17.46 -12.41
CA ALA A 188 15.65 18.12 -11.65
C ALA A 188 15.77 19.60 -12.04
N ALA A 189 15.59 19.98 -13.32
CA ALA A 189 15.64 21.35 -13.84
C ALA A 189 14.31 22.14 -13.74
N ALA A 190 13.18 21.45 -13.57
CA ALA A 190 11.88 22.06 -13.23
C ALA A 190 11.79 22.39 -11.73
N ILE A 191 12.52 21.65 -10.89
CA ILE A 191 12.62 21.87 -9.44
C ILE A 191 13.25 23.22 -9.10
N ALA A 192 14.11 23.82 -9.92
CA ALA A 192 14.55 25.19 -9.63
C ALA A 192 13.38 26.19 -9.65
N GLY A 193 12.43 26.07 -10.60
CA GLY A 193 11.27 26.98 -10.64
C GLY A 193 10.30 26.77 -9.48
N SER A 194 10.05 25.51 -9.10
CA SER A 194 9.09 25.16 -8.03
C SER A 194 9.69 25.14 -6.63
N ALA A 195 11.01 24.95 -6.47
CA ALA A 195 11.70 25.17 -5.20
C ALA A 195 11.87 26.66 -4.89
N LEU A 196 11.98 27.52 -5.92
CA LEU A 196 12.00 28.97 -5.77
C LEU A 196 10.63 29.54 -5.34
N ALA A 197 9.52 28.91 -5.72
CA ALA A 197 8.15 29.29 -5.32
C ALA A 197 7.71 28.73 -3.95
N ASN A 198 8.43 27.74 -3.41
CA ASN A 198 8.11 27.09 -2.13
C ASN A 198 8.99 27.58 -0.96
N PHE A 199 9.80 28.61 -1.16
CA PHE A 199 10.69 29.16 -0.13
C PHE A 199 10.37 30.62 0.16
N ASP A 200 9.75 30.89 1.31
CA ASP A 200 9.12 32.18 1.59
C ASP A 200 9.74 32.88 2.81
N ILE A 201 10.49 33.97 2.57
CA ILE A 201 11.03 34.85 3.61
C ILE A 201 10.27 36.18 3.51
N ARG A 202 9.19 36.32 4.29
CA ARG A 202 8.34 37.54 4.30
C ARG A 202 8.71 38.50 5.41
N THR A 203 8.80 39.78 5.06
CA THR A 203 8.86 40.90 5.99
C THR A 203 7.69 41.85 5.69
N GLY A 204 6.76 42.01 6.63
CA GLY A 204 5.72 43.05 6.58
C GLY A 204 4.51 42.76 5.69
N LEU A 205 3.76 41.69 5.95
CA LEU A 205 2.55 41.36 5.19
C LEU A 205 1.32 42.20 5.56
N THR A 206 0.48 42.42 4.55
CA THR A 206 -0.94 42.78 4.67
C THR A 206 -1.78 41.51 4.52
N GLU A 207 -2.59 41.17 5.54
CA GLU A 207 -3.48 40.00 5.50
C GLU A 207 -4.79 40.32 4.76
N TRP A 208 -5.27 39.35 3.98
CA TRP A 208 -6.55 39.43 3.28
C TRP A 208 -7.52 38.40 3.85
N TYR A 209 -8.74 38.84 4.16
CA TYR A 209 -9.81 38.00 4.67
C TYR A 209 -10.86 37.79 3.57
N PHE A 210 -11.41 36.57 3.49
CA PHE A 210 -12.54 36.24 2.64
C PHE A 210 -13.75 35.89 3.51
N THR A 211 -14.94 36.14 2.98
CA THR A 211 -16.20 36.10 3.72
C THR A 211 -16.95 34.78 3.56
N ASP A 212 -16.70 34.02 2.48
CA ASP A 212 -17.28 32.69 2.26
C ASP A 212 -16.42 31.78 1.35
N ALA A 213 -16.86 30.52 1.19
CA ALA A 213 -16.17 29.50 0.41
C ALA A 213 -16.19 29.77 -1.12
N ALA A 214 -17.18 30.50 -1.62
CA ALA A 214 -17.27 30.84 -3.04
C ALA A 214 -16.28 31.95 -3.40
N GLU A 215 -16.15 32.96 -2.53
CA GLU A 215 -15.13 34.01 -2.62
C GLU A 215 -13.72 33.42 -2.50
N SER A 216 -13.51 32.50 -1.54
CA SER A 216 -12.26 31.74 -1.41
C SER A 216 -11.90 31.01 -2.71
N THR A 217 -12.87 30.35 -3.33
CA THR A 217 -12.68 29.63 -4.60
C THR A 217 -12.40 30.57 -5.78
N SER A 218 -13.07 31.73 -5.82
CA SER A 218 -12.85 32.77 -6.85
C SER A 218 -11.44 33.35 -6.77
N ILE A 219 -10.99 33.72 -5.57
CA ILE A 219 -9.64 34.24 -5.31
C ILE A 219 -8.61 33.16 -5.65
N ALA A 220 -8.83 31.92 -5.23
CA ALA A 220 -7.95 30.77 -5.53
C ALA A 220 -7.76 30.55 -7.04
N ASN A 221 -8.85 30.61 -7.81
CA ASN A 221 -8.81 30.45 -9.27
C ASN A 221 -8.15 31.64 -9.98
N ALA A 222 -8.39 32.86 -9.52
CA ALA A 222 -7.79 34.06 -10.08
C ALA A 222 -6.28 34.14 -9.79
N MET A 223 -5.89 33.83 -8.55
CA MET A 223 -4.50 33.75 -8.11
C MET A 223 -3.76 32.71 -8.93
N SER A 224 -4.40 31.56 -9.09
CA SER A 224 -3.89 30.48 -9.89
C SER A 224 -3.53 30.91 -11.30
N LYS A 225 -4.52 31.43 -12.03
CA LYS A 225 -4.33 31.82 -13.42
C LYS A 225 -3.23 32.88 -13.60
N ALA A 226 -3.09 33.78 -12.63
CA ALA A 226 -2.04 34.79 -12.62
C ALA A 226 -0.65 34.18 -12.40
N MET A 227 -0.53 33.25 -11.46
CA MET A 227 0.73 32.54 -11.19
C MET A 227 1.14 31.65 -12.37
N ASP A 228 0.21 30.93 -13.00
CA ASP A 228 0.48 30.13 -14.21
C ASP A 228 1.01 31.00 -15.36
N SER A 229 0.37 32.17 -15.56
CA SER A 229 0.78 33.11 -16.59
C SER A 229 2.17 33.69 -16.33
N TYR A 230 2.48 33.99 -15.06
CA TYR A 230 3.79 34.46 -14.66
C TYR A 230 4.88 33.39 -14.78
N GLN A 231 4.59 32.16 -14.37
CA GLN A 231 5.48 31.01 -14.49
C GLN A 231 5.84 30.74 -15.96
N ALA A 232 4.85 30.77 -16.85
CA ALA A 232 5.07 30.62 -18.29
C ALA A 232 5.95 31.76 -18.86
N ALA A 233 5.78 33.00 -18.37
CA ALA A 233 6.57 34.14 -18.80
C ALA A 233 8.04 34.04 -18.32
N ILE A 234 8.26 33.70 -17.04
CA ILE A 234 9.58 33.74 -16.42
C ILE A 234 10.49 32.59 -16.88
N GLN A 235 9.93 31.41 -17.21
CA GLN A 235 10.69 30.26 -17.72
C GLN A 235 11.41 30.54 -19.04
N THR A 236 10.98 31.57 -19.78
CA THR A 236 11.58 31.94 -21.07
C THR A 236 12.72 32.95 -20.93
N GLN A 237 12.85 33.62 -19.79
CA GLN A 237 13.84 34.69 -19.57
C GLN A 237 15.26 34.12 -19.42
N SER A 238 16.23 34.80 -20.03
CA SER A 238 17.62 34.32 -20.11
C SER A 238 18.36 34.42 -18.77
N ASP A 239 18.05 35.44 -17.97
CA ASP A 239 18.61 35.65 -16.63
C ASP A 239 18.17 34.57 -15.63
N VAL A 240 16.93 34.10 -15.73
CA VAL A 240 16.40 32.96 -14.95
C VAL A 240 17.12 31.67 -15.29
N LYS A 241 17.43 31.45 -16.57
CA LYS A 241 18.20 30.28 -17.03
C LYS A 241 19.66 30.31 -16.54
N SER A 242 20.27 31.49 -16.48
CA SER A 242 21.63 31.68 -15.94
C SER A 242 21.67 31.52 -14.42
N ALA A 243 20.76 32.17 -13.71
CA ALA A 243 20.58 32.06 -12.26
C ALA A 243 20.34 30.60 -11.83
N ARG A 244 19.61 29.83 -12.63
CA ARG A 244 19.37 28.40 -12.42
C ARG A 244 20.68 27.60 -12.36
N GLY A 245 21.61 27.83 -13.30
CA GLY A 245 22.91 27.15 -13.31
C GLY A 245 23.77 27.48 -12.09
N ALA A 246 23.80 28.75 -11.69
CA ALA A 246 24.53 29.20 -10.51
C ALA A 246 23.92 28.67 -9.21
N TRP A 247 22.58 28.65 -9.11
CA TRP A 247 21.87 28.06 -7.98
C TRP A 247 22.15 26.56 -7.84
N TYR A 248 22.06 25.78 -8.94
CA TYR A 248 22.39 24.34 -8.91
C TYR A 248 23.82 24.07 -8.45
N THR A 249 24.76 24.91 -8.87
CA THR A 249 26.16 24.77 -8.47
C THR A 249 26.33 25.11 -6.98
N TYR A 250 25.65 26.15 -6.51
CA TYR A 250 25.70 26.59 -5.12
C TYR A 250 25.13 25.57 -4.13
N ILE A 251 23.96 25.00 -4.42
CA ILE A 251 23.32 24.04 -3.51
C ILE A 251 24.09 22.72 -3.39
N ARG A 252 24.84 22.32 -4.43
CA ARG A 252 25.64 21.08 -4.44
C ARG A 252 26.98 21.20 -3.72
N THR A 253 27.40 22.43 -3.39
CA THR A 253 28.76 22.71 -2.88
C THR A 253 28.77 23.33 -1.48
N ARG A 254 27.60 23.59 -0.88
CA ARG A 254 27.46 24.30 0.40
C ARG A 254 26.75 23.43 1.44
N ASP A 255 27.42 23.20 2.57
CA ASP A 255 26.82 22.54 3.73
C ASP A 255 25.80 23.44 4.46
N GLY A 256 24.76 22.85 5.04
CA GLY A 256 23.79 23.55 5.90
C GLY A 256 22.58 24.18 5.18
N ILE A 257 22.39 23.86 3.90
CA ILE A 257 21.12 24.13 3.19
C ILE A 257 20.13 23.02 3.60
N PRO A 258 18.96 23.35 4.17
CA PRO A 258 18.00 22.33 4.60
C PRO A 258 17.52 21.50 3.41
N GLU A 259 17.30 20.20 3.65
CA GLU A 259 16.78 19.25 2.67
C GLU A 259 15.45 19.71 2.04
N VAL A 260 14.68 20.52 2.77
CA VAL A 260 13.41 21.12 2.34
C VAL A 260 13.57 22.18 1.23
N ALA A 261 14.76 22.77 1.07
CA ALA A 261 15.06 23.65 -0.06
C ALA A 261 15.31 22.86 -1.36
N THR A 262 15.33 21.52 -1.27
CA THR A 262 15.61 20.59 -2.37
C THR A 262 14.56 19.49 -2.57
N GLN A 263 13.51 19.43 -1.72
CA GLN A 263 12.44 18.43 -1.79
C GLN A 263 11.07 19.06 -2.07
N THR A 264 10.27 18.41 -2.91
CA THR A 264 8.82 18.66 -3.00
C THR A 264 8.13 17.95 -1.84
N GLY A 265 8.00 18.63 -0.70
CA GLY A 265 7.39 18.08 0.50
C GLY A 265 7.03 19.14 1.55
N SER A 266 5.95 18.90 2.28
CA SER A 266 5.26 19.86 3.17
C SER A 266 5.83 19.92 4.60
N VAL A 267 7.13 20.19 4.76
CA VAL A 267 7.76 20.40 6.07
C VAL A 267 8.16 21.88 6.23
N PHE A 268 7.82 22.51 7.35
CA PHE A 268 8.03 23.95 7.59
C PHE A 268 9.35 24.19 8.33
N THR A 269 10.12 25.20 7.92
CA THR A 269 11.27 25.71 8.70
C THR A 269 11.17 27.22 8.85
N THR A 270 10.97 27.69 10.09
CA THR A 270 10.88 29.13 10.41
C THR A 270 12.25 29.66 10.82
N TYR A 271 12.67 30.78 10.23
CA TYR A 271 13.91 31.48 10.60
C TYR A 271 13.58 32.83 11.26
N THR A 272 14.23 33.12 12.40
CA THR A 272 14.08 34.41 13.10
C THR A 272 15.06 35.48 12.61
N THR A 273 16.07 35.10 11.83
CA THR A 273 17.04 35.97 11.14
C THR A 273 17.38 35.35 9.78
N LEU A 274 17.89 36.14 8.83
CA LEU A 274 18.27 35.61 7.51
C LEU A 274 19.33 34.52 7.67
N PRO A 275 19.09 33.29 7.17
CA PRO A 275 20.02 32.19 7.35
C PRO A 275 21.31 32.42 6.55
N ALA A 276 22.44 31.92 7.07
CA ALA A 276 23.76 32.17 6.50
C ALA A 276 23.95 31.64 5.07
N TRP A 277 23.17 30.63 4.65
CA TRP A 277 23.18 30.15 3.27
C TRP A 277 22.40 31.07 2.33
N TYR A 278 21.43 31.83 2.82
CA TYR A 278 20.69 32.80 2.01
C TYR A 278 21.56 34.02 1.71
N THR A 279 22.25 34.54 2.74
CA THR A 279 23.17 35.68 2.58
C THR A 279 24.41 35.36 1.74
N ALA A 280 24.74 34.07 1.61
CA ALA A 280 25.85 33.59 0.79
C ALA A 280 25.41 33.14 -0.63
N MET A 281 24.15 33.31 -1.01
CA MET A 281 23.64 32.92 -2.32
C MET A 281 24.35 33.71 -3.45
N PRO A 282 24.68 33.07 -4.59
CA PRO A 282 25.26 33.75 -5.73
C PRO A 282 24.40 34.94 -6.18
N ALA A 283 25.04 36.05 -6.55
CA ALA A 283 24.34 37.30 -6.81
C ALA A 283 23.32 37.22 -7.97
N ASP A 284 23.58 36.37 -8.97
CA ASP A 284 22.68 36.10 -10.08
C ASP A 284 21.45 35.27 -9.65
N ALA A 285 21.64 34.25 -8.81
CA ALA A 285 20.56 33.50 -8.18
C ALA A 285 19.73 34.36 -7.22
N LEU A 286 20.39 35.13 -6.35
CA LEU A 286 19.75 36.00 -5.37
C LEU A 286 18.93 37.11 -6.03
N LYS A 287 19.42 37.69 -7.13
CA LYS A 287 18.69 38.69 -7.90
C LYS A 287 17.39 38.13 -8.48
N VAL A 288 17.42 36.92 -9.04
CA VAL A 288 16.21 36.27 -9.57
C VAL A 288 15.27 35.88 -8.43
N PHE A 289 15.80 35.38 -7.30
CA PHE A 289 15.03 35.07 -6.10
C PHE A 289 14.24 36.30 -5.59
N GLU A 290 14.91 37.44 -5.46
CA GLU A 290 14.25 38.69 -5.04
C GLU A 290 13.27 39.24 -6.08
N SER A 291 13.53 39.01 -7.37
CA SER A 291 12.65 39.43 -8.46
C SER A 291 11.35 38.62 -8.49
N VAL A 292 11.44 37.30 -8.31
CA VAL A 292 10.28 36.40 -8.20
C VAL A 292 9.42 36.80 -7.01
N ARG A 293 10.04 36.99 -5.83
CA ARG A 293 9.33 37.42 -4.62
C ARG A 293 8.57 38.73 -4.82
N LYS A 294 9.21 39.74 -5.42
CA LYS A 294 8.57 41.04 -5.68
C LYS A 294 7.39 40.92 -6.64
N GLU A 295 7.44 40.00 -7.59
CA GLU A 295 6.35 39.81 -8.55
C GLU A 295 5.20 39.00 -7.95
N GLU A 296 5.49 38.00 -7.12
CA GLU A 296 4.48 37.31 -6.31
C GLU A 296 3.72 38.30 -5.42
N ASP A 297 4.42 39.20 -4.71
CA ASP A 297 3.79 40.26 -3.91
C ASP A 297 2.91 41.20 -4.75
N LYS A 298 3.31 41.52 -5.98
CA LYS A 298 2.49 42.30 -6.92
C LYS A 298 1.27 41.54 -7.41
N ILE A 299 1.40 40.24 -7.69
CA ILE A 299 0.28 39.38 -8.08
C ILE A 299 -0.71 39.31 -6.91
N TRP A 300 -0.25 39.06 -5.69
CA TRP A 300 -1.09 39.06 -4.49
C TRP A 300 -1.81 40.38 -4.27
N SER A 301 -1.09 41.50 -4.30
CA SER A 301 -1.68 42.84 -4.07
C SER A 301 -2.57 43.35 -5.20
N SER A 302 -2.49 42.79 -6.41
CA SER A 302 -3.30 43.22 -7.56
C SER A 302 -4.48 42.30 -7.89
N VAL A 303 -4.34 41.00 -7.63
CA VAL A 303 -5.34 39.97 -7.97
C VAL A 303 -6.37 39.82 -6.85
N VAL A 304 -5.94 39.78 -5.58
CA VAL A 304 -6.86 39.59 -4.45
C VAL A 304 -7.91 40.71 -4.36
N PRO A 305 -7.56 42.01 -4.44
CA PRO A 305 -8.57 43.07 -4.36
C PRO A 305 -9.55 43.06 -5.53
N LYS A 306 -9.11 42.61 -6.72
CA LYS A 306 -9.96 42.52 -7.91
C LYS A 306 -10.92 41.32 -7.83
N ALA A 307 -10.44 40.18 -7.34
CA ALA A 307 -11.25 38.97 -7.16
C ALA A 307 -12.23 39.07 -5.98
N ALA A 308 -11.88 39.84 -4.93
CA ALA A 308 -12.76 40.13 -3.80
C ALA A 308 -13.84 41.19 -4.11
N ARG A 309 -13.61 42.11 -5.07
CA ARG A 309 -14.62 43.11 -5.47
C ARG A 309 -15.82 42.53 -6.23
N THR A 310 -15.71 41.30 -6.74
CA THR A 310 -16.79 40.60 -7.44
C THR A 310 -17.85 39.97 -6.50
N SER A 311 -17.61 39.93 -5.19
CA SER A 311 -18.47 39.31 -4.15
C SER A 311 -19.16 40.30 -3.19
N GLY A 312 -18.73 41.56 -3.12
CA GLY A 312 -19.55 42.65 -2.55
C GLY A 312 -19.41 42.98 -1.05
N SER A 313 -18.26 42.84 -0.40
CA SER A 313 -18.01 43.48 0.91
C SER A 313 -16.53 43.87 1.11
N GLN A 314 -16.24 44.96 1.84
CA GLN A 314 -14.88 45.50 2.05
C GLN A 314 -14.71 45.97 3.50
N GLU A 315 -13.60 45.61 4.15
CA GLU A 315 -12.89 46.48 5.10
C GLU A 315 -11.44 45.99 5.30
N GLU A 316 -10.45 46.84 5.01
CA GLU A 316 -9.03 46.62 5.31
C GLU A 316 -8.76 46.95 6.79
N ARG A 317 -8.01 46.11 7.52
CA ARG A 317 -7.47 46.47 8.85
C ARG A 317 -5.98 46.14 8.95
N PRO A 318 -5.12 47.09 9.39
CA PRO A 318 -3.71 46.84 9.62
C PRO A 318 -3.48 46.20 11.00
N PHE A 319 -2.64 45.15 11.05
CA PHE A 319 -2.10 44.58 12.29
C PHE A 319 -0.57 44.56 12.23
N THR A 320 0.05 44.87 13.37
CA THR A 320 1.51 44.87 13.58
C THR A 320 1.91 43.76 14.54
N THR A 321 1.98 42.49 14.10
CA THR A 321 2.82 41.42 14.72
C THR A 321 2.99 40.22 13.77
N PHE A 322 4.15 39.55 13.80
CA PHE A 322 4.50 38.38 12.98
C PHE A 322 3.58 37.17 13.26
N ALA A 323 2.86 36.68 12.24
CA ALA A 323 2.14 35.41 12.23
C ALA A 323 2.25 34.77 10.83
N MET A 324 2.44 33.45 10.76
CA MET A 324 2.47 32.66 9.50
C MET A 324 1.18 31.83 9.40
N LYS A 325 0.35 32.10 8.39
CA LYS A 325 -0.85 31.34 8.00
C LYS A 325 -0.73 30.89 6.53
N PHE A 326 -1.29 29.71 6.24
CA PHE A 326 -1.37 29.01 4.94
C PHE A 326 -2.23 29.70 3.86
N THR A 327 -2.00 29.41 2.56
CA THR A 327 -2.97 28.75 1.62
C THR A 327 -2.56 28.77 0.10
N ILE A 328 -2.34 27.55 -0.45
CA ILE A 328 -2.82 26.86 -1.70
C ILE A 328 -2.57 27.42 -3.15
N LEU A 329 -1.95 26.63 -4.06
CA LEU A 329 -2.56 25.88 -5.22
C LEU A 329 -1.51 25.37 -6.23
N THR A 330 -1.38 24.04 -6.35
CA THR A 330 -0.84 23.38 -7.54
C THR A 330 -1.90 23.42 -8.64
N LEU A 331 -1.57 24.08 -9.75
CA LEU A 331 -2.43 24.23 -10.91
C LEU A 331 -2.13 23.24 -12.01
N GLY A 332 -3.22 22.73 -12.58
CA GLY A 332 -3.17 22.01 -13.84
C GLY A 332 -4.16 20.87 -13.90
N SER A 333 -5.47 21.13 -13.78
CA SER A 333 -6.52 20.29 -14.41
C SER A 333 -7.93 20.84 -14.15
N ALA A 334 -8.42 21.68 -15.06
CA ALA A 334 -9.86 21.86 -15.27
C ALA A 334 -10.15 22.51 -16.63
N LEU A 335 -10.46 21.69 -17.65
CA LEU A 335 -11.52 21.90 -18.66
C LEU A 335 -11.40 20.84 -19.76
N SER A 336 -12.24 19.81 -19.69
CA SER A 336 -12.83 19.09 -20.84
C SER A 336 -13.95 18.20 -20.32
N VAL A 337 -15.14 18.77 -20.28
CA VAL A 337 -16.40 18.10 -19.96
C VAL A 337 -16.90 17.45 -21.26
N HIS A 338 -16.97 16.12 -21.27
CA HIS A 338 -17.54 15.23 -22.30
C HIS A 338 -16.86 15.17 -23.68
N ALA A 339 -15.86 14.28 -23.81
CA ALA A 339 -15.64 13.32 -24.91
C ALA A 339 -14.14 12.93 -25.01
N ALA A 340 -13.76 11.87 -24.29
CA ALA A 340 -12.47 11.12 -24.22
C ALA A 340 -12.17 10.90 -22.73
N VAL A 341 -12.61 9.85 -22.03
CA VAL A 341 -12.38 8.41 -22.22
C VAL A 341 -10.90 8.11 -22.50
N ILE A 342 -10.21 7.71 -21.40
CA ILE A 342 -8.88 7.07 -21.30
C ILE A 342 -7.70 8.06 -21.27
N GLY A 343 -7.05 8.20 -20.10
CA GLY A 343 -5.68 8.73 -20.06
C GLY A 343 -5.20 9.55 -18.86
N GLU A 344 -5.71 9.37 -17.63
CA GLU A 344 -5.01 9.82 -16.40
C GLU A 344 -5.64 9.14 -15.17
N ARG A 345 -5.11 7.96 -14.81
CA ARG A 345 -5.42 7.23 -13.57
C ARG A 345 -4.19 6.40 -13.18
N ALA A 346 -3.35 6.89 -12.27
CA ALA A 346 -2.86 6.00 -11.22
C ALA A 346 -4.07 5.79 -10.27
N GLY A 347 -5.06 5.03 -10.77
CA GLY A 347 -6.40 5.00 -10.22
C GLY A 347 -6.46 4.02 -9.06
N ASN A 348 -7.02 4.45 -7.93
CA ASN A 348 -7.45 3.54 -6.86
C ASN A 348 -8.05 2.27 -7.49
N ALA A 349 -7.53 1.11 -7.14
CA ALA A 349 -7.95 -0.19 -7.65
C ALA A 349 -7.69 -1.28 -6.59
N VAL A 350 -8.29 -2.45 -6.78
CA VAL A 350 -7.90 -3.65 -6.02
C VAL A 350 -6.47 -4.01 -6.40
N VAL A 351 -5.63 -4.26 -5.40
CA VAL A 351 -4.23 -4.68 -5.58
C VAL A 351 -4.12 -6.18 -5.34
N GLY A 352 -3.37 -6.87 -6.21
CA GLY A 352 -3.19 -8.33 -6.13
C GLY A 352 -4.44 -9.14 -6.51
N LYS A 353 -4.40 -10.43 -6.20
CA LYS A 353 -5.48 -11.38 -6.46
C LYS A 353 -5.68 -12.28 -5.23
N PRO A 354 -6.91 -12.72 -4.95
CA PRO A 354 -7.16 -13.67 -3.88
C PRO A 354 -6.46 -15.00 -4.18
N GLU A 355 -5.91 -15.62 -3.13
CA GLU A 355 -5.44 -17.01 -3.18
C GLU A 355 -6.43 -17.94 -2.49
N GLY A 356 -6.20 -19.25 -2.63
CA GLY A 356 -6.98 -20.27 -1.93
C GLY A 356 -8.40 -20.41 -2.45
N PHE A 357 -9.35 -20.70 -1.56
CA PHE A 357 -10.71 -21.08 -1.98
C PHE A 357 -11.45 -19.97 -2.74
N ALA A 358 -11.17 -18.69 -2.43
CA ALA A 358 -11.82 -17.56 -3.10
C ALA A 358 -11.01 -16.96 -4.27
N ALA A 359 -10.06 -17.71 -4.86
CA ALA A 359 -9.18 -17.22 -5.93
C ALA A 359 -9.89 -16.66 -7.18
N GLY A 360 -11.16 -17.02 -7.39
CA GLY A 360 -11.99 -16.50 -8.49
C GLY A 360 -12.71 -15.17 -8.19
N THR A 361 -12.50 -14.56 -7.03
CA THR A 361 -13.23 -13.33 -6.64
C THR A 361 -12.70 -12.12 -7.41
N THR A 362 -13.62 -11.34 -7.98
CA THR A 362 -13.34 -10.16 -8.82
C THR A 362 -13.95 -8.87 -8.27
N GLY A 363 -14.88 -8.97 -7.31
CA GLY A 363 -15.54 -7.82 -6.69
C GLY A 363 -16.32 -6.98 -7.70
N GLY A 364 -16.06 -5.68 -7.73
CA GLY A 364 -16.61 -4.74 -8.72
C GLY A 364 -16.07 -4.91 -10.14
N GLY A 365 -15.09 -5.80 -10.36
CA GLY A 365 -14.48 -6.03 -11.67
C GLY A 365 -13.81 -4.77 -12.21
N SER A 366 -14.16 -4.41 -13.44
CA SER A 366 -13.65 -3.20 -14.12
C SER A 366 -14.44 -1.93 -13.80
N ALA A 367 -15.36 -1.95 -12.83
CA ALA A 367 -16.10 -0.77 -12.43
C ALA A 367 -15.15 0.35 -11.99
N ALA A 368 -15.40 1.56 -12.48
CA ALA A 368 -14.60 2.72 -12.12
C ALA A 368 -14.68 2.99 -10.61
N CYS A 369 -13.52 3.08 -9.97
CA CYS A 369 -13.44 3.38 -8.55
C CYS A 369 -13.85 4.84 -8.26
N ALA A 370 -14.70 5.01 -7.24
CA ALA A 370 -15.20 6.31 -6.80
C ALA A 370 -15.30 6.34 -5.27
N ALA A 371 -15.05 7.51 -4.67
CA ALA A 371 -15.24 7.75 -3.25
C ALA A 371 -16.65 8.29 -2.97
N PRO A 372 -17.38 7.74 -1.99
CA PRO A 372 -18.63 8.33 -1.54
C PRO A 372 -18.44 9.74 -0.95
N SER A 373 -19.45 10.60 -1.04
CA SER A 373 -19.42 11.92 -0.37
C SER A 373 -19.45 11.79 1.15
N ASP A 374 -20.27 10.87 1.64
CA ASP A 374 -20.65 10.72 3.04
C ASP A 374 -21.15 9.29 3.36
N VAL A 375 -21.52 9.06 4.62
CA VAL A 375 -22.01 7.78 5.14
C VAL A 375 -23.33 7.31 4.50
N THR A 376 -24.17 8.23 4.04
CA THR A 376 -25.44 7.91 3.37
C THR A 376 -25.16 7.34 2.00
N GLN A 377 -24.31 8.01 1.23
CA GLN A 377 -23.91 7.52 -0.09
C GLN A 377 -23.10 6.22 0.00
N LEU A 378 -22.21 6.09 1.00
CA LEU A 378 -21.50 4.84 1.25
C LEU A 378 -22.47 3.68 1.49
N LYS A 379 -23.45 3.86 2.39
CA LYS A 379 -24.49 2.85 2.67
C LYS A 379 -25.27 2.49 1.41
N GLN A 380 -25.66 3.48 0.60
CA GLN A 380 -26.37 3.24 -0.65
C GLN A 380 -25.54 2.42 -1.63
N TRP A 381 -24.29 2.81 -1.89
CA TRP A 381 -23.42 2.12 -2.85
C TRP A 381 -23.05 0.72 -2.41
N LEU A 382 -22.87 0.49 -1.11
CA LEU A 382 -22.63 -0.85 -0.57
C LEU A 382 -23.83 -1.78 -0.81
N SER A 383 -25.06 -1.28 -0.64
CA SER A 383 -26.28 -2.10 -0.67
C SER A 383 -26.91 -2.28 -2.05
N ASP A 384 -26.60 -1.44 -3.03
CA ASP A 384 -27.26 -1.51 -4.34
C ASP A 384 -26.83 -2.73 -5.19
N SER A 385 -27.54 -2.94 -6.29
CA SER A 385 -27.28 -4.04 -7.23
C SER A 385 -26.20 -3.74 -8.26
N THR A 386 -25.66 -2.51 -8.30
CA THR A 386 -24.71 -2.08 -9.33
C THR A 386 -23.32 -2.60 -8.98
N PRO A 387 -22.58 -3.25 -9.90
CA PRO A 387 -21.17 -3.55 -9.66
C PRO A 387 -20.38 -2.28 -9.40
N ARG A 388 -19.62 -2.22 -8.29
CA ARG A 388 -18.93 -0.99 -7.88
C ARG A 388 -17.54 -1.25 -7.34
N CYS A 389 -16.64 -0.32 -7.63
CA CYS A 389 -15.44 -0.10 -6.85
C CYS A 389 -15.63 1.16 -5.99
N ILE A 390 -15.61 0.99 -4.67
CA ILE A 390 -15.93 1.99 -3.66
C ILE A 390 -14.65 2.31 -2.89
N VAL A 391 -14.22 3.56 -2.95
CA VAL A 391 -12.98 4.04 -2.34
C VAL A 391 -13.30 4.64 -0.98
N ILE A 392 -12.66 4.12 0.07
CA ILE A 392 -12.69 4.65 1.43
C ILE A 392 -11.43 5.53 1.60
N ASP A 393 -11.57 6.80 1.25
CA ASP A 393 -10.50 7.80 1.19
C ASP A 393 -10.30 8.60 2.48
N LYS A 394 -11.21 8.43 3.43
CA LYS A 394 -11.28 9.12 4.74
C LYS A 394 -12.03 8.25 5.75
N GLU A 395 -12.18 8.75 6.97
CA GLU A 395 -13.07 8.13 7.95
C GLU A 395 -14.55 8.37 7.62
N TYR A 396 -15.31 7.28 7.54
CA TYR A 396 -16.77 7.25 7.51
C TYR A 396 -17.29 6.85 8.89
N ASN A 397 -17.69 7.84 9.67
CA ASN A 397 -18.11 7.67 11.05
C ASN A 397 -19.64 7.52 11.16
N PHE A 398 -20.09 6.32 11.54
CA PHE A 398 -21.50 5.99 11.73
C PHE A 398 -21.98 6.18 13.16
N LYS A 399 -21.11 6.50 14.12
CA LYS A 399 -21.53 6.71 15.50
C LYS A 399 -22.56 7.83 15.55
N THR A 400 -23.55 7.67 16.41
CA THR A 400 -24.69 8.57 16.65
C THR A 400 -25.66 8.73 15.48
N THR A 401 -25.35 8.23 14.28
CA THR A 401 -26.21 8.36 13.08
C THR A 401 -27.56 7.66 13.23
N GLU A 402 -27.61 6.63 14.08
CA GLU A 402 -28.85 5.91 14.39
C GLU A 402 -29.34 6.19 15.83
N GLY A 403 -28.65 7.07 16.57
CA GLY A 403 -28.92 7.40 17.98
C GLY A 403 -28.51 6.30 18.98
N SER A 404 -28.73 6.56 20.27
CA SER A 404 -28.47 5.61 21.35
C SER A 404 -29.76 4.97 21.88
N VAL A 405 -29.62 3.88 22.62
CA VAL A 405 -30.72 3.24 23.35
C VAL A 405 -30.25 2.78 24.73
N THR A 406 -31.15 2.84 25.72
CA THR A 406 -30.96 2.31 27.07
C THR A 406 -31.99 1.22 27.32
N GLU A 407 -31.54 0.02 27.66
CA GLU A 407 -32.43 -1.13 27.88
C GLU A 407 -31.80 -2.17 28.82
N ASN A 408 -32.55 -3.23 29.11
CA ASN A 408 -32.06 -4.33 29.93
C ASN A 408 -31.10 -5.23 29.15
N GLY A 409 -29.85 -5.25 29.60
CA GLY A 409 -28.85 -6.25 29.24
C GLY A 409 -28.53 -7.15 30.44
N CYS A 410 -27.33 -7.73 30.44
CA CYS A 410 -26.84 -8.47 31.58
C CYS A 410 -25.34 -8.33 31.78
N ARG A 411 -24.93 -8.56 33.02
CA ARG A 411 -23.57 -8.85 33.39
C ARG A 411 -23.35 -10.37 33.34
N PRO A 412 -22.64 -10.89 32.34
CA PRO A 412 -22.41 -12.32 32.21
C PRO A 412 -21.47 -12.84 33.30
N ALA A 413 -21.50 -14.15 33.54
CA ALA A 413 -20.61 -14.81 34.49
C ALA A 413 -19.12 -14.66 34.12
N SER A 414 -18.80 -14.39 32.85
CA SER A 414 -17.43 -14.11 32.39
C SER A 414 -16.90 -12.76 32.88
N ASN A 415 -17.78 -11.77 33.11
CA ASN A 415 -17.36 -10.46 33.61
C ASN A 415 -17.01 -10.56 35.12
N LYS A 416 -15.73 -10.80 35.41
CA LYS A 416 -15.19 -10.87 36.78
C LYS A 416 -14.72 -9.51 37.33
N CYS A 417 -14.79 -8.45 36.53
CA CYS A 417 -14.25 -7.11 36.83
C CYS A 417 -15.25 -5.99 36.47
N PRO A 418 -16.48 -6.01 37.04
CA PRO A 418 -17.50 -5.02 36.71
C PRO A 418 -17.01 -3.59 36.97
N GLY A 419 -17.20 -2.70 35.99
CA GLY A 419 -16.76 -1.30 36.08
C GLY A 419 -15.24 -1.10 35.94
N ASN A 420 -14.45 -2.17 35.80
CA ASN A 420 -13.00 -2.11 35.62
C ASN A 420 -12.57 -2.89 34.35
N GLY A 421 -13.20 -2.56 33.22
CA GLY A 421 -12.83 -3.11 31.90
C GLY A 421 -13.41 -4.49 31.55
N GLY A 422 -14.37 -4.99 32.32
CA GLY A 422 -15.10 -6.21 31.96
C GLY A 422 -16.26 -5.93 31.00
N GLN A 423 -16.46 -6.77 29.99
CA GLN A 423 -17.60 -6.63 29.07
C GLN A 423 -18.92 -7.05 29.72
N ASP A 424 -19.90 -6.15 29.66
CA ASP A 424 -21.30 -6.50 29.85
C ASP A 424 -21.92 -6.93 28.52
N ALA A 425 -23.19 -7.31 28.49
CA ALA A 425 -23.86 -7.79 27.29
C ALA A 425 -25.21 -7.12 27.06
N ILE A 426 -25.48 -6.79 25.79
CA ILE A 426 -26.83 -6.51 25.32
C ILE A 426 -27.58 -7.84 25.23
N ASN A 427 -28.87 -7.86 25.55
CA ASN A 427 -29.68 -9.08 25.49
C ASN A 427 -30.09 -9.46 24.04
N GLY A 428 -29.16 -9.39 23.10
CA GLY A 428 -29.34 -9.85 21.73
C GLY A 428 -29.58 -11.35 21.67
N ALA A 429 -30.50 -11.81 20.81
CA ALA A 429 -30.89 -13.22 20.69
C ALA A 429 -31.24 -13.91 22.03
N SER A 430 -31.81 -13.15 22.97
CA SER A 430 -32.14 -13.62 24.32
C SER A 430 -30.93 -14.21 25.08
N TRP A 431 -29.71 -13.76 24.76
CA TRP A 431 -28.46 -14.34 25.28
C TRP A 431 -28.32 -14.26 26.80
N CYS A 432 -28.90 -13.24 27.42
CA CYS A 432 -28.89 -13.09 28.88
C CYS A 432 -29.77 -14.12 29.60
N THR A 433 -30.77 -14.66 28.91
CA THR A 433 -31.80 -15.53 29.51
C THR A 433 -31.77 -16.96 28.99
N ASN A 434 -31.11 -17.22 27.86
CA ASN A 434 -31.01 -18.57 27.27
C ASN A 434 -29.91 -19.45 27.91
N GLY A 435 -29.30 -19.00 29.01
CA GLY A 435 -28.25 -19.71 29.75
C GLY A 435 -26.82 -19.45 29.25
N ASN A 436 -26.62 -18.90 28.05
CA ASN A 436 -25.28 -18.70 27.47
C ASN A 436 -24.47 -17.60 28.18
N ALA A 437 -25.12 -16.66 28.87
CA ALA A 437 -24.44 -15.69 29.72
C ALA A 437 -23.81 -16.32 30.99
N GLY A 438 -24.04 -17.62 31.22
CA GLY A 438 -23.52 -18.37 32.36
C GLY A 438 -24.38 -18.24 33.61
N ALA A 439 -24.22 -19.22 34.51
CA ALA A 439 -24.93 -19.24 35.79
C ALA A 439 -24.58 -18.00 36.63
N GLY A 440 -25.61 -17.39 37.23
CA GLY A 440 -25.45 -16.18 38.04
C GLY A 440 -25.32 -14.88 37.24
N SER A 441 -25.62 -14.89 35.93
CA SER A 441 -25.78 -13.67 35.13
C SER A 441 -26.80 -12.73 35.78
N LYS A 442 -26.49 -11.43 35.83
CA LYS A 442 -27.32 -10.41 36.49
C LYS A 442 -27.88 -9.44 35.47
N THR A 443 -29.19 -9.23 35.46
CA THR A 443 -29.80 -8.16 34.64
C THR A 443 -29.27 -6.79 35.08
N ILE A 444 -28.87 -5.97 34.11
CA ILE A 444 -28.41 -4.59 34.34
C ILE A 444 -28.96 -3.68 33.23
N SER A 445 -28.93 -2.37 33.45
CA SER A 445 -29.17 -1.40 32.40
C SER A 445 -27.90 -1.20 31.55
N VAL A 446 -28.03 -1.26 30.23
CA VAL A 446 -26.95 -0.99 29.27
C VAL A 446 -27.36 0.18 28.36
N THR A 447 -26.40 1.01 27.96
CA THR A 447 -26.64 2.14 27.04
C THR A 447 -25.62 2.12 25.91
N TYR A 448 -26.08 1.99 24.67
CA TYR A 448 -25.20 1.76 23.53
C TYR A 448 -25.65 2.53 22.28
N ASP A 449 -24.73 2.64 21.32
CA ASP A 449 -24.98 3.24 20.01
C ASP A 449 -25.68 2.22 19.10
N LYS A 450 -26.86 2.56 18.56
CA LYS A 450 -27.63 1.63 17.72
C LYS A 450 -26.93 1.32 16.40
N ALA A 451 -26.07 2.22 15.89
CA ALA A 451 -25.42 2.04 14.60
C ALA A 451 -24.53 0.79 14.54
N GLY A 452 -23.93 0.39 15.67
CA GLY A 452 -23.05 -0.76 15.77
C GLY A 452 -23.75 -2.12 15.71
N ILE A 453 -25.06 -2.17 16.01
CA ILE A 453 -25.80 -3.44 16.19
C ILE A 453 -25.96 -4.20 14.87
N ALA A 454 -26.30 -3.50 13.80
CA ALA A 454 -26.56 -4.11 12.49
C ALA A 454 -25.55 -3.62 11.46
N GLY A 455 -24.77 -4.56 10.90
CA GLY A 455 -23.88 -4.27 9.78
C GLY A 455 -24.62 -3.82 8.52
N ILE A 456 -23.95 -3.07 7.65
CA ILE A 456 -24.49 -2.63 6.36
C ILE A 456 -24.63 -3.86 5.45
N ASN A 457 -25.87 -4.17 5.02
CA ASN A 457 -26.09 -5.22 4.03
C ASN A 457 -25.43 -4.85 2.71
N MET A 458 -24.53 -5.69 2.22
CA MET A 458 -23.85 -5.50 0.96
C MET A 458 -24.57 -6.20 -0.19
N GLY A 459 -24.62 -5.57 -1.35
CA GLY A 459 -24.99 -6.20 -2.61
C GLY A 459 -23.83 -7.04 -3.18
N SER A 460 -24.11 -7.77 -4.28
CA SER A 460 -23.07 -8.52 -5.00
C SER A 460 -22.13 -7.60 -5.80
N ASN A 461 -20.98 -8.12 -6.22
CA ASN A 461 -20.04 -7.47 -7.12
C ASN A 461 -19.53 -6.12 -6.59
N LYS A 462 -18.99 -6.13 -5.38
CA LYS A 462 -18.46 -4.93 -4.71
C LYS A 462 -16.97 -5.09 -4.45
N SER A 463 -16.19 -4.08 -4.79
CA SER A 463 -14.83 -3.89 -4.28
C SER A 463 -14.83 -2.68 -3.37
N VAL A 464 -14.54 -2.85 -2.09
CA VAL A 464 -14.40 -1.77 -1.11
C VAL A 464 -12.91 -1.65 -0.79
N ILE A 465 -12.28 -0.56 -1.21
CA ILE A 465 -10.82 -0.38 -1.12
C ILE A 465 -10.47 0.88 -0.33
N GLY A 466 -9.47 0.83 0.56
CA GLY A 466 -9.00 2.03 1.25
C GLY A 466 -7.75 2.65 0.63
N VAL A 467 -7.54 3.95 0.89
CA VAL A 467 -6.39 4.72 0.37
C VAL A 467 -5.30 4.87 1.43
N GLY A 468 -4.14 4.26 1.20
CA GLY A 468 -3.03 4.26 2.15
C GLY A 468 -3.52 3.77 3.52
N SER A 469 -3.37 4.60 4.55
CA SER A 469 -3.87 4.34 5.92
C SER A 469 -5.12 5.16 6.30
N LYS A 470 -5.77 5.83 5.35
CA LYS A 470 -6.88 6.78 5.61
C LYS A 470 -8.26 6.13 5.69
N GLY A 471 -8.42 4.94 5.10
CA GLY A 471 -9.72 4.29 4.93
C GLY A 471 -10.25 3.69 6.23
N VAL A 472 -11.20 4.37 6.88
CA VAL A 472 -11.77 3.93 8.18
C VAL A 472 -13.29 3.88 8.10
N ILE A 473 -13.89 2.79 8.60
CA ILE A 473 -15.32 2.69 8.90
C ILE A 473 -15.47 2.57 10.42
N ARG A 474 -16.02 3.61 11.04
CA ARG A 474 -16.15 3.68 12.51
C ARG A 474 -17.60 3.49 12.93
N GLY A 475 -17.83 2.69 13.96
CA GLY A 475 -19.15 2.55 14.60
C GLY A 475 -20.15 1.65 13.88
N LYS A 476 -19.77 1.01 12.78
CA LYS A 476 -20.66 0.11 12.03
C LYS A 476 -19.89 -0.96 11.25
N GLY A 477 -20.45 -2.17 11.21
CA GLY A 477 -19.88 -3.31 10.48
C GLY A 477 -20.43 -3.48 9.07
N LEU A 478 -19.95 -4.50 8.37
CA LEU A 478 -20.39 -4.91 7.03
C LEU A 478 -21.01 -6.31 7.07
N ARG A 479 -22.11 -6.52 6.33
CA ARG A 479 -22.83 -7.79 6.29
C ARG A 479 -23.02 -8.27 4.85
N ILE A 480 -22.30 -9.32 4.47
CA ILE A 480 -22.39 -9.98 3.17
C ILE A 480 -23.28 -11.21 3.33
N ALA A 481 -24.56 -11.07 3.01
CA ALA A 481 -25.55 -12.10 3.28
C ALA A 481 -26.68 -12.07 2.26
N ASN A 482 -27.71 -12.88 2.49
CA ASN A 482 -28.93 -12.91 1.68
C ASN A 482 -28.63 -13.18 0.18
N GLY A 483 -27.64 -14.02 -0.11
CA GLY A 483 -27.24 -14.38 -1.48
C GLY A 483 -26.26 -13.40 -2.14
N ALA A 484 -25.82 -12.34 -1.45
CA ALA A 484 -24.75 -11.48 -1.96
C ALA A 484 -23.45 -12.29 -2.13
N LYS A 485 -22.75 -12.09 -3.25
CA LYS A 485 -21.54 -12.84 -3.62
C LYS A 485 -20.57 -11.99 -4.44
N ASN A 486 -19.35 -12.48 -4.62
CA ASN A 486 -18.30 -11.79 -5.36
C ASN A 486 -17.98 -10.42 -4.74
N VAL A 487 -17.43 -10.42 -3.54
CA VAL A 487 -17.15 -9.20 -2.76
C VAL A 487 -15.68 -9.17 -2.35
N ILE A 488 -15.03 -8.03 -2.56
CA ILE A 488 -13.68 -7.72 -2.09
C ILE A 488 -13.78 -6.59 -1.08
N ILE A 489 -13.15 -6.77 0.08
CA ILE A 489 -12.94 -5.74 1.10
C ILE A 489 -11.43 -5.69 1.33
N GLN A 490 -10.79 -4.58 0.97
CA GLN A 490 -9.34 -4.47 0.95
C GLN A 490 -8.83 -3.16 1.55
N ASN A 491 -7.80 -3.24 2.39
CA ASN A 491 -7.09 -2.06 2.91
C ASN A 491 -7.98 -1.06 3.69
N ILE A 492 -8.90 -1.54 4.55
CA ILE A 492 -9.73 -0.68 5.40
C ILE A 492 -9.63 -1.04 6.88
N HIS A 493 -9.82 -0.05 7.75
CA HIS A 493 -9.94 -0.24 9.20
C HIS A 493 -11.41 -0.20 9.62
N ILE A 494 -11.93 -1.27 10.24
CA ILE A 494 -13.25 -1.27 10.87
C ILE A 494 -13.08 -1.24 12.40
N THR A 495 -13.67 -0.24 13.06
CA THR A 495 -13.38 -0.01 14.49
C THR A 495 -14.50 0.66 15.29
N ASP A 496 -14.43 0.51 16.62
CA ASP A 496 -15.23 1.23 17.62
C ASP A 496 -16.74 0.94 17.50
N LEU A 497 -17.08 -0.35 17.51
CA LEU A 497 -18.45 -0.88 17.47
C LEU A 497 -18.86 -1.34 18.88
N ASN A 498 -19.22 -0.40 19.75
CA ASN A 498 -19.65 -0.68 21.13
C ASN A 498 -18.74 -1.68 21.87
N PRO A 499 -17.43 -1.42 21.98
CA PRO A 499 -16.43 -2.39 22.51
C PRO A 499 -16.77 -2.93 23.91
N GLN A 500 -17.50 -2.16 24.71
CA GLN A 500 -17.89 -2.52 26.07
C GLN A 500 -19.02 -3.55 26.17
N TYR A 501 -19.69 -3.87 25.05
CA TYR A 501 -20.85 -4.76 25.05
C TYR A 501 -20.69 -5.96 24.12
N ILE A 502 -20.80 -7.17 24.68
CA ILE A 502 -21.12 -8.37 23.91
C ILE A 502 -22.48 -8.13 23.22
N TRP A 503 -22.59 -8.52 21.95
CA TRP A 503 -23.69 -8.15 21.04
C TRP A 503 -23.75 -6.66 20.65
N GLY A 504 -22.74 -5.87 20.99
CA GLY A 504 -22.61 -4.46 20.59
C GLY A 504 -22.33 -4.22 19.10
N GLY A 505 -21.89 -5.26 18.39
CA GLY A 505 -21.65 -5.25 16.95
C GLY A 505 -20.60 -6.27 16.51
N ASP A 506 -20.70 -6.70 15.26
CA ASP A 506 -19.68 -7.49 14.57
C ASP A 506 -19.09 -6.65 13.42
N ALA A 507 -17.78 -6.74 13.17
CA ALA A 507 -17.14 -5.93 12.13
C ALA A 507 -17.44 -6.46 10.72
N ILE A 508 -17.26 -7.76 10.45
CA ILE A 508 -17.68 -8.40 9.20
C ILE A 508 -18.53 -9.64 9.49
N THR A 509 -19.72 -9.70 8.91
CA THR A 509 -20.60 -10.87 8.89
C THR A 509 -20.71 -11.42 7.48
N VAL A 510 -20.45 -12.72 7.30
CA VAL A 510 -20.70 -13.45 6.06
C VAL A 510 -21.69 -14.60 6.35
N ALA A 511 -22.83 -14.63 5.66
CA ALA A 511 -23.85 -15.65 5.91
C ALA A 511 -24.74 -15.87 4.69
N GLY A 512 -24.65 -17.04 4.04
CA GLY A 512 -25.39 -17.29 2.80
C GLY A 512 -24.80 -16.50 1.64
N SER A 513 -23.48 -16.64 1.43
CA SER A 513 -22.67 -15.90 0.46
C SER A 513 -21.73 -16.85 -0.28
N ASP A 514 -20.93 -16.34 -1.22
CA ASP A 514 -19.87 -17.07 -1.91
C ASP A 514 -18.89 -16.08 -2.55
N GLN A 515 -17.63 -16.50 -2.74
CA GLN A 515 -16.54 -15.68 -3.29
C GLN A 515 -16.38 -14.34 -2.56
N VAL A 516 -15.86 -14.42 -1.34
CA VAL A 516 -15.54 -13.25 -0.53
C VAL A 516 -14.03 -13.20 -0.25
N TRP A 517 -13.43 -12.03 -0.49
CA TRP A 517 -12.03 -11.76 -0.17
C TRP A 517 -11.92 -10.59 0.81
N ILE A 518 -11.32 -10.84 1.97
CA ILE A 518 -11.06 -9.86 3.01
C ILE A 518 -9.55 -9.76 3.16
N ASP A 519 -8.97 -8.62 2.75
CA ASP A 519 -7.53 -8.47 2.56
C ASP A 519 -6.97 -7.16 3.13
N HIS A 520 -5.78 -7.19 3.75
CA HIS A 520 -5.13 -5.98 4.29
C HIS A 520 -6.03 -5.12 5.21
N CYS A 521 -7.05 -5.71 5.84
CA CYS A 521 -7.94 -4.99 6.74
C CYS A 521 -7.38 -4.98 8.16
N LYS A 522 -7.80 -3.99 8.95
CA LYS A 522 -7.60 -4.00 10.41
C LYS A 522 -8.95 -4.02 11.13
N PHE A 523 -9.03 -4.80 12.20
CA PHE A 523 -10.18 -4.87 13.09
C PHE A 523 -9.75 -4.55 14.51
N SER A 524 -10.39 -3.58 15.17
CA SER A 524 -10.08 -3.25 16.57
C SER A 524 -11.29 -2.64 17.28
N MET A 525 -11.32 -2.71 18.61
CA MET A 525 -12.39 -2.10 19.44
C MET A 525 -13.81 -2.53 19.00
N ILE A 526 -14.01 -3.83 18.79
CA ILE A 526 -15.30 -4.42 18.37
C ILE A 526 -15.98 -5.04 19.60
N GLY A 527 -17.30 -4.84 19.76
CA GLY A 527 -18.03 -5.39 20.91
C GLY A 527 -18.09 -6.92 20.93
N ARG A 528 -18.24 -7.54 19.75
CA ARG A 528 -18.24 -8.99 19.57
C ARG A 528 -17.34 -9.40 18.41
N GLN A 529 -17.83 -10.11 17.39
CA GLN A 529 -16.96 -10.80 16.43
C GLN A 529 -16.25 -9.81 15.51
N MET A 530 -14.93 -9.94 15.36
CA MET A 530 -14.24 -9.20 14.29
C MET A 530 -14.66 -9.76 12.93
N VAL A 531 -14.67 -11.09 12.79
CA VAL A 531 -15.24 -11.75 11.61
C VAL A 531 -16.12 -12.92 12.04
N VAL A 532 -17.33 -13.00 11.50
CA VAL A 532 -18.26 -14.12 11.71
C VAL A 532 -18.75 -14.67 10.38
N LEU A 533 -18.70 -16.00 10.24
CA LEU A 533 -19.12 -16.77 9.09
C LEU A 533 -20.15 -17.82 9.53
N GLY A 534 -21.35 -17.77 8.93
CA GLY A 534 -22.45 -18.69 9.23
C GLY A 534 -23.66 -18.07 9.92
N GLU A 535 -24.66 -18.87 10.32
CA GLU A 535 -24.71 -20.34 10.26
C GLU A 535 -25.05 -20.90 8.86
N THR A 536 -25.62 -20.08 7.97
CA THR A 536 -25.80 -20.46 6.56
C THR A 536 -24.46 -20.43 5.81
N ALA A 537 -24.31 -21.30 4.80
CA ALA A 537 -23.06 -21.45 4.06
C ALA A 537 -22.49 -20.11 3.55
N SER A 538 -21.27 -19.81 3.97
CA SER A 538 -20.43 -18.73 3.46
C SER A 538 -19.66 -19.16 2.20
N ASN A 539 -19.60 -20.48 1.94
CA ASN A 539 -18.92 -21.09 0.81
C ASN A 539 -17.45 -20.65 0.72
N ARG A 540 -17.00 -20.11 -0.42
CA ARG A 540 -15.58 -19.81 -0.65
C ARG A 540 -15.21 -18.43 -0.11
N VAL A 541 -14.36 -18.42 0.93
CA VAL A 541 -13.88 -17.18 1.55
C VAL A 541 -12.36 -17.22 1.71
N THR A 542 -11.69 -16.12 1.38
CA THR A 542 -10.26 -15.92 1.68
C THR A 542 -10.13 -14.71 2.61
N ILE A 543 -9.45 -14.93 3.73
CA ILE A 543 -9.12 -13.92 4.75
C ILE A 543 -7.60 -13.84 4.77
N SER A 544 -7.03 -12.80 4.16
CA SER A 544 -5.58 -12.68 3.97
C SER A 544 -4.97 -11.37 4.44
N ASN A 545 -3.75 -11.42 4.97
CA ASN A 545 -2.96 -10.22 5.29
C ASN A 545 -3.69 -9.23 6.23
N ASN A 546 -4.62 -9.69 7.07
CA ASN A 546 -5.37 -8.81 7.96
C ASN A 546 -4.70 -8.70 9.33
N GLU A 547 -4.91 -7.58 10.00
CA GLU A 547 -4.56 -7.36 11.40
C GLU A 547 -5.81 -7.47 12.28
N PHE A 548 -5.86 -8.51 13.11
CA PHE A 548 -6.85 -8.67 14.17
C PHE A 548 -6.24 -8.13 15.46
N ASP A 549 -6.53 -6.87 15.76
CA ASP A 549 -6.00 -6.16 16.92
C ASP A 549 -6.97 -6.25 18.10
N GLY A 550 -6.71 -7.22 18.98
CA GLY A 550 -7.52 -7.52 20.14
C GLY A 550 -7.27 -6.62 21.36
N GLN A 551 -6.40 -5.61 21.27
CA GLN A 551 -6.21 -4.66 22.36
C GLN A 551 -7.50 -3.89 22.64
N THR A 552 -7.97 -3.95 23.88
CA THR A 552 -9.23 -3.31 24.27
C THR A 552 -9.24 -2.93 25.74
N SER A 553 -9.92 -1.84 26.08
CA SER A 553 -10.22 -1.50 27.48
C SER A 553 -11.38 -2.32 28.06
N TYR A 554 -12.10 -3.06 27.21
CA TYR A 554 -13.25 -3.89 27.59
C TYR A 554 -13.10 -5.30 27.05
N SER A 555 -12.90 -6.28 27.93
CA SER A 555 -12.71 -7.68 27.57
C SER A 555 -13.62 -8.61 28.37
N ALA A 556 -14.07 -9.70 27.75
CA ALA A 556 -14.79 -10.76 28.45
C ALA A 556 -13.91 -11.48 29.48
N THR A 557 -12.60 -11.35 29.38
CA THR A 557 -11.57 -11.97 30.22
C THR A 557 -10.94 -11.04 31.24
N CYS A 558 -11.32 -9.76 31.29
CA CYS A 558 -10.85 -8.79 32.28
C CYS A 558 -9.33 -8.49 32.26
N ASP A 559 -8.69 -8.69 31.11
CA ASP A 559 -7.23 -8.60 30.95
C ASP A 559 -6.81 -7.80 29.70
N GLY A 560 -7.76 -7.10 29.08
CA GLY A 560 -7.53 -6.27 27.90
C GLY A 560 -7.33 -7.05 26.59
N HIS A 561 -7.65 -8.36 26.58
CA HIS A 561 -7.55 -9.21 25.40
C HIS A 561 -8.94 -9.56 24.84
N HIS A 562 -9.13 -9.36 23.54
CA HIS A 562 -10.42 -9.60 22.89
C HIS A 562 -10.72 -11.09 22.73
N TYR A 563 -11.91 -11.53 23.16
CA TYR A 563 -12.31 -12.96 23.12
C TYR A 563 -13.00 -13.35 21.80
N TRP A 564 -13.63 -12.40 21.12
CA TRP A 564 -14.56 -12.64 20.02
C TRP A 564 -13.89 -12.34 18.68
N THR A 565 -12.88 -13.12 18.29
CA THR A 565 -12.04 -12.78 17.13
C THR A 565 -12.64 -13.26 15.81
N LEU A 566 -12.58 -14.57 15.53
CA LEU A 566 -13.04 -15.17 14.27
C LEU A 566 -13.91 -16.39 14.56
N TYR A 567 -15.17 -16.36 14.12
CA TYR A 567 -16.12 -17.45 14.35
C TYR A 567 -16.68 -18.00 13.04
N ALA A 568 -16.29 -19.22 12.69
CA ALA A 568 -16.65 -19.87 11.43
C ALA A 568 -17.42 -21.17 11.68
N THR A 569 -18.75 -21.10 11.55
CA THR A 569 -19.67 -22.23 11.78
C THR A 569 -20.71 -22.35 10.68
N GLY A 570 -20.38 -21.95 9.46
CA GLY A 570 -21.28 -22.12 8.33
C GLY A 570 -21.51 -23.59 7.98
N SER A 571 -22.64 -23.84 7.31
CA SER A 571 -23.09 -25.18 6.95
C SER A 571 -22.34 -25.82 5.77
N ASN A 572 -21.51 -25.05 5.04
CA ASN A 572 -20.68 -25.56 3.95
C ASN A 572 -19.59 -24.54 3.58
N ASP A 573 -18.65 -24.31 4.48
CA ASP A 573 -17.65 -23.26 4.33
C ASP A 573 -16.31 -23.81 3.86
N GLN A 574 -15.64 -23.08 2.97
CA GLN A 574 -14.31 -23.34 2.44
C GLN A 574 -13.49 -22.06 2.63
N ILE A 575 -12.72 -22.01 3.72
CA ILE A 575 -12.05 -20.80 4.19
C ILE A 575 -10.54 -20.94 4.06
N THR A 576 -9.91 -20.00 3.37
CA THR A 576 -8.45 -19.81 3.41
C THR A 576 -8.14 -18.68 4.37
N LEU A 577 -7.34 -18.95 5.40
CA LEU A 577 -6.84 -17.99 6.36
C LEU A 577 -5.32 -17.89 6.15
N LYS A 578 -4.84 -16.82 5.50
CA LYS A 578 -3.43 -16.70 5.08
C LYS A 578 -2.76 -15.40 5.53
N GLY A 579 -1.55 -15.46 6.10
CA GLY A 579 -0.76 -14.24 6.31
C GLY A 579 -1.34 -13.24 7.31
N ASN A 580 -2.31 -13.66 8.14
CA ASN A 580 -2.95 -12.76 9.08
C ASN A 580 -2.11 -12.59 10.35
N TYR A 581 -2.14 -11.39 10.92
CA TYR A 581 -1.57 -11.08 12.22
C TYR A 581 -2.69 -10.98 13.26
N ILE A 582 -2.76 -11.96 14.16
CA ILE A 582 -3.81 -12.10 15.17
C ILE A 582 -3.19 -11.90 16.55
N HIS A 583 -3.49 -10.79 17.22
CA HIS A 583 -2.79 -10.47 18.46
C HIS A 583 -3.66 -9.87 19.56
N HIS A 584 -3.19 -10.02 20.79
CA HIS A 584 -3.87 -9.52 22.00
C HIS A 584 -5.29 -10.10 22.11
N THR A 585 -5.44 -11.39 21.87
CA THR A 585 -6.73 -12.10 21.90
C THR A 585 -6.79 -13.07 23.08
N SER A 586 -7.98 -13.54 23.45
CA SER A 586 -8.15 -14.52 24.54
C SER A 586 -9.03 -15.72 24.17
N GLY A 587 -9.60 -15.73 22.97
CA GLY A 587 -10.43 -16.84 22.49
C GLY A 587 -10.78 -16.74 21.02
N ARG A 588 -11.45 -17.78 20.51
CA ARG A 588 -12.05 -17.84 19.16
C ARG A 588 -11.13 -17.30 18.08
N SER A 589 -9.86 -17.68 18.09
CA SER A 589 -8.85 -17.17 17.18
C SER A 589 -8.21 -18.35 16.42
N PRO A 590 -8.97 -19.15 15.65
CA PRO A 590 -10.40 -19.07 15.35
C PRO A 590 -11.26 -20.08 16.16
N LYS A 591 -12.58 -19.87 16.21
CA LYS A 591 -13.56 -20.92 16.54
C LYS A 591 -14.16 -21.50 15.27
N ILE A 592 -14.13 -22.82 15.13
CA ILE A 592 -14.52 -23.56 13.92
C ILE A 592 -15.58 -24.61 14.26
N GLY A 593 -16.53 -24.82 13.35
CA GLY A 593 -17.48 -25.93 13.40
C GLY A 593 -18.45 -25.94 12.22
N GLY A 594 -19.63 -26.52 12.42
CA GLY A 594 -20.60 -26.71 11.34
C GLY A 594 -20.06 -27.70 10.32
N ASN A 595 -19.99 -27.32 9.05
CA ASN A 595 -19.23 -28.05 8.05
C ASN A 595 -18.28 -27.07 7.34
N THR A 596 -17.31 -26.61 8.13
CA THR A 596 -16.28 -25.66 7.71
C THR A 596 -14.97 -26.39 7.46
N ALA A 597 -14.41 -26.24 6.27
CA ALA A 597 -13.03 -26.56 5.95
C ALA A 597 -12.19 -25.28 6.01
N MET A 598 -11.22 -25.21 6.93
CA MET A 598 -10.33 -24.06 7.10
C MET A 598 -8.88 -24.45 6.81
N HIS A 599 -8.29 -23.80 5.81
CA HIS A 599 -6.87 -23.85 5.52
C HIS A 599 -6.18 -22.66 6.17
N ALA A 600 -5.53 -22.87 7.32
CA ALA A 600 -4.77 -21.87 8.06
C ALA A 600 -3.29 -21.96 7.70
N VAL A 601 -2.79 -21.01 6.92
CA VAL A 601 -1.45 -21.04 6.35
C VAL A 601 -0.68 -19.74 6.61
N ASN A 602 0.55 -19.83 7.10
CA ASN A 602 1.44 -18.67 7.29
C ASN A 602 0.82 -17.50 8.07
N ASN A 603 0.01 -17.77 9.09
CA ASN A 603 -0.49 -16.73 10.00
C ASN A 603 0.40 -16.61 11.23
N LEU A 604 0.33 -15.46 11.89
CA LEU A 604 0.97 -15.19 13.17
C LEU A 604 -0.10 -15.00 14.26
N TRP A 605 -0.05 -15.85 15.29
CA TRP A 605 -0.72 -15.62 16.56
C TRP A 605 0.28 -15.10 17.58
N GLU A 606 -0.01 -13.94 18.19
CA GLU A 606 0.87 -13.33 19.18
C GLU A 606 0.11 -12.79 20.40
N ASN A 607 0.65 -13.03 21.60
CA ASN A 607 0.09 -12.50 22.85
C ASN A 607 -1.38 -12.90 23.03
N ASN A 608 -1.60 -14.17 23.35
CA ASN A 608 -2.92 -14.71 23.63
C ASN A 608 -2.96 -15.33 25.04
N THR A 609 -3.75 -14.72 25.93
CA THR A 609 -3.82 -15.08 27.36
C THR A 609 -4.78 -16.23 27.67
N GLY A 610 -5.57 -16.65 26.68
CA GLY A 610 -6.58 -17.69 26.80
C GLY A 610 -6.30 -18.84 25.84
N HIS A 611 -7.02 -18.90 24.72
CA HIS A 611 -6.78 -19.88 23.67
C HIS A 611 -6.88 -19.32 22.25
N ALA A 612 -6.19 -19.96 21.30
CA ALA A 612 -6.30 -19.68 19.87
C ALA A 612 -7.44 -20.50 19.21
N PHE A 613 -7.16 -21.73 18.79
CA PHE A 613 -8.13 -22.58 18.10
C PHE A 613 -9.16 -23.17 19.06
N ASP A 614 -10.42 -23.15 18.63
CA ASP A 614 -11.53 -23.89 19.24
C ASP A 614 -12.30 -24.60 18.12
N ASN A 615 -11.97 -25.88 17.87
CA ASN A 615 -12.71 -26.75 16.96
C ASN A 615 -13.75 -27.58 17.73
N GLY A 616 -14.32 -27.02 18.80
CA GLY A 616 -15.26 -27.68 19.70
C GLY A 616 -16.71 -27.67 19.21
N ALA A 617 -17.03 -26.88 18.17
CA ALA A 617 -18.26 -27.05 17.42
C ALA A 617 -18.01 -28.17 16.38
N SER A 618 -18.79 -29.25 16.44
CA SER A 618 -18.55 -30.45 15.64
C SER A 618 -18.49 -30.17 14.14
N GLY A 619 -17.79 -31.04 13.40
CA GLY A 619 -17.76 -31.06 11.94
C GLY A 619 -16.73 -30.14 11.26
N GLY A 620 -16.00 -29.32 12.02
CA GLY A 620 -14.89 -28.52 11.50
C GLY A 620 -13.70 -29.37 11.04
N LYS A 621 -13.10 -29.00 9.91
CA LYS A 621 -11.90 -29.63 9.30
C LYS A 621 -10.83 -28.56 9.18
N VAL A 622 -9.67 -28.75 9.80
CA VAL A 622 -8.59 -27.73 9.81
C VAL A 622 -7.30 -28.32 9.27
N LEU A 623 -6.76 -27.71 8.22
CA LEU A 623 -5.37 -27.87 7.81
C LEU A 623 -4.59 -26.64 8.30
N ALA A 624 -3.61 -26.84 9.17
CA ALA A 624 -2.77 -25.77 9.71
C ALA A 624 -1.30 -26.02 9.36
N GLU A 625 -0.70 -25.16 8.54
CA GLU A 625 0.69 -25.28 8.08
C GLU A 625 1.45 -23.94 8.04
N GLY A 626 2.75 -23.98 8.32
CA GLY A 626 3.63 -22.82 8.22
C GLY A 626 3.26 -21.63 9.12
N ASN A 627 2.45 -21.81 10.15
CA ASN A 627 2.03 -20.74 11.06
C ASN A 627 3.04 -20.50 12.18
N VAL A 628 3.00 -19.31 12.78
CA VAL A 628 3.78 -18.93 13.96
C VAL A 628 2.86 -18.71 15.15
N PHE A 629 3.19 -19.30 16.29
CA PHE A 629 2.53 -19.06 17.58
C PHE A 629 3.54 -18.52 18.59
N SER A 630 3.33 -17.30 19.07
CA SER A 630 4.23 -16.61 20.00
C SER A 630 3.47 -16.13 21.23
N ASN A 631 3.84 -16.60 22.42
CA ASN A 631 3.14 -16.27 23.67
C ASN A 631 1.62 -16.55 23.61
N VAL A 632 1.25 -17.72 23.10
CA VAL A 632 -0.13 -18.23 23.08
C VAL A 632 -0.27 -19.26 24.19
N LYS A 633 -1.11 -18.97 25.18
CA LYS A 633 -1.26 -19.84 26.36
C LYS A 633 -1.77 -21.24 26.01
N THR A 634 -2.80 -21.32 25.18
CA THR A 634 -3.39 -22.59 24.72
C THR A 634 -3.63 -22.51 23.21
N THR A 635 -2.91 -23.29 22.42
CA THR A 635 -3.07 -23.27 20.95
C THR A 635 -4.34 -23.95 20.48
N MET A 636 -4.78 -25.03 21.14
CA MET A 636 -6.05 -25.72 20.90
C MET A 636 -6.84 -25.87 22.20
N LEU A 637 -8.02 -25.26 22.31
CA LEU A 637 -8.91 -25.43 23.46
C LEU A 637 -9.60 -26.79 23.42
N GLU A 638 -10.27 -27.09 22.31
CA GLU A 638 -11.03 -28.31 22.10
C GLU A 638 -11.01 -28.69 20.62
N ASN A 639 -11.04 -30.00 20.35
CA ASN A 639 -11.20 -30.53 19.01
C ASN A 639 -12.28 -31.64 18.99
N LYS A 640 -13.49 -31.29 18.52
CA LYS A 640 -14.58 -32.22 18.21
C LYS A 640 -14.73 -32.49 16.70
N GLY A 641 -13.82 -31.95 15.89
CA GLY A 641 -13.75 -32.16 14.45
C GLY A 641 -12.49 -32.90 14.05
N LYS A 642 -11.90 -32.52 12.91
CA LYS A 642 -10.68 -33.12 12.37
C LYS A 642 -9.62 -32.06 12.12
N VAL A 643 -8.39 -32.35 12.51
CA VAL A 643 -7.27 -31.41 12.39
C VAL A 643 -6.04 -32.13 11.87
N PHE A 644 -5.39 -31.52 10.89
CA PHE A 644 -4.03 -31.84 10.47
C PHE A 644 -3.17 -30.60 10.75
N ALA A 645 -2.34 -30.67 11.80
CA ALA A 645 -1.52 -29.57 12.30
C ALA A 645 -0.08 -29.60 11.76
N SER A 646 0.10 -30.27 10.62
CA SER A 646 1.38 -30.41 9.90
C SER A 646 2.56 -30.90 10.76
N PRO A 647 2.43 -32.07 11.42
CA PRO A 647 3.54 -32.70 12.12
C PRO A 647 4.61 -33.14 11.10
N SER A 648 5.89 -32.92 11.43
CA SER A 648 7.02 -33.27 10.55
C SER A 648 6.98 -34.72 10.05
N SER A 649 6.47 -35.66 10.84
CA SER A 649 6.34 -37.08 10.50
C SER A 649 5.29 -37.41 9.43
N ALA A 650 4.33 -36.52 9.15
CA ALA A 650 3.23 -36.79 8.21
C ALA A 650 3.13 -35.77 7.05
N ASN A 651 3.93 -34.71 7.04
CA ASN A 651 3.82 -33.62 6.06
C ASN A 651 4.00 -34.04 4.59
N ALA A 652 4.76 -35.11 4.34
CA ALA A 652 4.93 -35.65 2.98
C ALA A 652 3.61 -36.15 2.36
N GLN A 653 2.60 -36.47 3.18
CA GLN A 653 1.29 -36.92 2.70
C GLN A 653 0.50 -35.80 2.03
N CYS A 654 0.82 -34.54 2.31
CA CYS A 654 0.19 -33.40 1.67
C CYS A 654 0.47 -33.34 0.17
N THR A 655 1.63 -33.79 -0.29
CA THR A 655 2.02 -33.71 -1.71
C THR A 655 0.99 -34.37 -2.62
N ALA A 656 0.48 -35.55 -2.24
CA ALA A 656 -0.52 -36.27 -3.03
C ALA A 656 -1.91 -35.62 -3.00
N ALA A 657 -2.25 -34.91 -1.92
CA ALA A 657 -3.59 -34.38 -1.70
C ALA A 657 -3.75 -32.92 -2.16
N ILE A 658 -2.75 -32.07 -1.90
CA ILE A 658 -2.80 -30.62 -2.10
C ILE A 658 -1.64 -30.07 -2.95
N GLY A 659 -0.73 -30.93 -3.42
CA GLY A 659 0.29 -30.57 -4.41
C GLY A 659 1.63 -30.07 -3.84
N HIS A 660 1.76 -29.95 -2.51
CA HIS A 660 3.01 -29.61 -1.84
C HIS A 660 3.17 -30.37 -0.53
N THR A 661 4.41 -30.48 -0.06
CA THR A 661 4.69 -30.98 1.30
C THR A 661 4.30 -29.91 2.30
N CYS A 662 3.50 -30.27 3.32
CA CYS A 662 3.04 -29.30 4.29
C CYS A 662 4.20 -28.68 5.09
N ALA A 663 4.11 -27.38 5.37
CA ALA A 663 5.10 -26.70 6.20
C ALA A 663 4.82 -26.88 7.70
N VAL A 664 5.87 -27.09 8.50
CA VAL A 664 5.73 -27.17 9.97
C VAL A 664 5.31 -25.82 10.56
N ASN A 665 4.50 -25.86 11.61
CA ASN A 665 4.20 -24.69 12.43
C ASN A 665 5.33 -24.43 13.44
N THR A 666 5.57 -23.18 13.80
CA THR A 666 6.59 -22.77 14.78
C THR A 666 5.94 -22.23 16.05
N TYR A 667 6.59 -22.49 17.19
CA TYR A 667 6.06 -22.17 18.52
C TYR A 667 7.15 -21.52 19.37
N SER A 668 6.83 -20.38 19.97
CA SER A 668 7.66 -19.70 20.98
C SER A 668 6.80 -19.40 22.19
N SER A 669 7.22 -19.86 23.38
CA SER A 669 6.44 -19.75 24.62
C SER A 669 4.97 -20.17 24.47
N SER A 670 4.73 -21.17 23.62
CA SER A 670 3.40 -21.64 23.24
C SER A 670 3.41 -23.17 23.12
N PRO A 671 2.37 -23.89 23.55
CA PRO A 671 2.28 -25.33 23.32
C PRO A 671 2.01 -25.62 21.84
N ALA A 672 2.50 -26.76 21.35
CA ALA A 672 2.26 -27.17 19.97
C ALA A 672 0.77 -27.40 19.67
N LEU A 673 0.31 -26.99 18.49
CA LEU A 673 -1.00 -27.35 17.97
C LEU A 673 -1.02 -28.85 17.66
N THR A 674 -2.08 -29.56 18.08
CA THR A 674 -2.19 -31.01 17.90
C THR A 674 -3.20 -31.37 16.80
N GLY A 675 -2.87 -32.40 16.03
CA GLY A 675 -3.75 -32.92 14.97
C GLY A 675 -2.95 -33.64 13.88
N THR A 676 -3.31 -34.87 13.56
CA THR A 676 -2.61 -35.71 12.57
C THR A 676 -3.58 -36.40 11.61
N ASP A 677 -4.84 -35.95 11.54
CA ASP A 677 -5.86 -36.62 10.74
C ASP A 677 -5.66 -36.31 9.26
N THR A 678 -5.14 -37.26 8.50
CA THR A 678 -4.82 -37.09 7.08
C THR A 678 -6.03 -37.33 6.18
N SER A 679 -7.14 -37.83 6.72
CA SER A 679 -8.37 -38.10 5.96
C SER A 679 -9.03 -36.83 5.43
N ILE A 680 -8.67 -35.66 5.95
CA ILE A 680 -9.20 -34.37 5.51
C ILE A 680 -8.40 -33.71 4.38
N LEU A 681 -7.17 -34.16 4.08
CA LEU A 681 -6.25 -33.42 3.21
C LEU A 681 -6.84 -33.19 1.80
N SER A 682 -7.55 -34.17 1.25
CA SER A 682 -8.22 -34.03 -0.06
C SER A 682 -9.32 -32.96 -0.10
N THR A 683 -9.86 -32.57 1.06
CA THR A 683 -10.84 -31.46 1.18
C THR A 683 -10.21 -30.13 0.75
N PHE A 684 -8.88 -30.01 0.87
CA PHE A 684 -8.13 -28.78 0.63
C PHE A 684 -7.51 -28.70 -0.76
N LYS A 685 -7.78 -29.68 -1.64
CA LYS A 685 -7.20 -29.74 -3.00
C LYS A 685 -7.45 -28.48 -3.83
N SER A 686 -8.60 -27.83 -3.66
CA SER A 686 -8.95 -26.57 -4.36
C SER A 686 -8.44 -25.30 -3.65
N SER A 687 -7.77 -25.44 -2.50
CA SER A 687 -7.15 -24.32 -1.77
C SER A 687 -5.72 -24.12 -2.24
N THR A 688 -5.54 -23.65 -3.47
CA THR A 688 -4.20 -23.37 -4.02
C THR A 688 -3.65 -22.10 -3.40
N VAL A 689 -2.61 -22.25 -2.57
CA VAL A 689 -1.95 -21.14 -1.87
C VAL A 689 -0.44 -21.33 -1.93
N THR A 690 0.31 -20.23 -2.01
CA THR A 690 1.76 -20.28 -1.82
C THR A 690 2.09 -20.44 -0.34
N VAL A 691 2.82 -21.48 0.00
CA VAL A 691 3.31 -21.75 1.36
C VAL A 691 4.77 -21.35 1.47
N ALA A 692 5.08 -20.53 2.47
CA ALA A 692 6.44 -20.11 2.79
C ALA A 692 6.87 -20.64 4.16
N ALA A 693 8.16 -20.49 4.48
CA ALA A 693 8.63 -20.68 5.85
C ALA A 693 7.98 -19.66 6.79
N ALA A 694 7.65 -20.10 8.00
CA ALA A 694 6.98 -19.28 9.00
C ALA A 694 7.90 -18.13 9.47
N ASP A 695 7.56 -16.88 9.16
CA ASP A 695 8.31 -15.69 9.60
C ASP A 695 7.36 -14.61 10.15
N ALA A 696 7.44 -14.41 11.47
CA ALA A 696 6.65 -13.42 12.19
C ALA A 696 6.94 -11.99 11.71
N SER A 697 8.19 -11.68 11.34
CA SER A 697 8.58 -10.33 10.97
C SER A 697 7.97 -9.91 9.63
N THR A 698 8.04 -10.78 8.63
CA THR A 698 7.38 -10.59 7.33
C THR A 698 5.87 -10.45 7.48
N ILE A 699 5.22 -11.30 8.31
CA ILE A 699 3.77 -11.23 8.51
C ILE A 699 3.38 -9.88 9.13
N LYS A 700 4.07 -9.42 10.17
CA LYS A 700 3.80 -8.10 10.78
C LYS A 700 4.01 -6.93 9.83
N ALA A 701 5.02 -7.02 8.96
CA ALA A 701 5.33 -5.97 7.98
C ALA A 701 4.26 -5.84 6.89
N LYS A 702 3.53 -6.92 6.59
CA LYS A 702 2.52 -6.96 5.51
C LYS A 702 1.07 -6.89 6.01
N ALA A 703 0.77 -7.42 7.20
CA ALA A 703 -0.61 -7.53 7.65
C ALA A 703 -1.21 -6.19 8.12
N GLY A 704 -2.39 -5.84 7.63
CA GLY A 704 -3.18 -4.68 8.02
C GLY A 704 -3.15 -3.52 7.02
N VAL A 705 -3.72 -2.39 7.44
CA VAL A 705 -3.96 -1.22 6.58
C VAL A 705 -2.66 -0.48 6.27
N GLY A 706 -2.54 0.06 5.06
CA GLY A 706 -1.41 0.87 4.60
C GLY A 706 -0.16 0.05 4.26
N LYS A 707 -0.29 -1.27 4.14
CA LYS A 707 0.81 -2.21 3.86
C LYS A 707 0.60 -3.00 2.56
N ILE A 708 -0.32 -2.51 1.74
CA ILE A 708 -0.72 -3.10 0.46
C ILE A 708 0.14 -2.62 -0.71
#